data_AF-A0A6I7QIM1-F1
#
_entry.id   AF-A0A6I7QIM1-F1
#
_cell.length_a   1.000
_cell.length_b   1.000
_cell.length_c   1.000
_cell.angle_alpha   90.00
_cell.angle_beta   90.00
_cell.angle_gamma   90.00
#
_symmetry.space_group_name_H-M   'P 1'
#
loop_
_entity.id
_entity.type
_entity.pdbx_description
1 polymer ?
#
loop_
_entity_poly.entity_id
_entity_poly.type
_entity_poly.pdbx_seq_one_letter_code
_entity_poly.pdbx_strand_id
1 'polypeptide(L)'
;MKNQPTFFVFLIIVLMIAAAGKLHAQAPDIEIGDDQLDDIGLPIDPYYSYSYSQSIFLQDEIDIEGKRITKIAYYYDGGRQWSDHINVYMAHTEWTSISEYKVAGLVEVYAGQLPVMNQPGWVEIPLIVPFEYNNQDNLLIAIMENTPGFRLNSKFYSSPAPGNMSILATKDISPGYDVNNPPLDGAILPYRPNIRMWFDDIPDGPAIAVVPSQLYYQYIREQEAKTISVAIYNTGVDDLVISGFDAGDLPYSSSFSGTIAPGTYQTANIQFAPQAVGDYIGYGGFTGNMPDNPFQVYLEGFAVHEMSIIETFQETTFPPVEWHVDENSWIRRGFGGYIGGGNATLQHPGQPGRLVTPKINIQEGDQLIFYAAEFLDGELTVSYSPDMETWTDLASPELTRAFQPYIIDLVEGQHYIGFSGTPRVYLDYVITPPVYQETPPDPAGQPVPADGFENAFVTQTLQWAPSVFADGYRVYVGTDDPPSNVVNGHDNGTSRTFKTPSLDYQTNYNWKIVPYNTYGDALDVPVWSFTTIAYDPVSQFPFFEGFEEDGGQVPPTGWINQDGYWQTSMDANSGVFAAKAPWNHPVDAILISPPLQMPVGEDFDLVFYWKNGNIFDKDARIIGHDSLYVEISNDLGQNWITGGIFSAPEPMETYLPGLVPLADFSGEEIHIRFRHSTNANVHHAKAMGIDDIMVSETVTEPVIWISAESWNAGNIPNNTWIDSELFVLRNLGSDVLTISNAGFDGDSFTTTLDAEEVALSFGEEYHFSMGFEPFSSGDFSDTFTIESNGGVAEIALSGHSIHVNPFSFEGFESGVFPPHGWMIHDEDGDEINWMLGYGNAIPPYNGFHTAISFSYVWGIGDLTPDNWMVTPKIEVGENQEFAFWVATESVNYPYEHYELYLSATTNRLDQFIHLLHSETLQPKDTAFSERVFPLHEYAGQDIYIAFRHTESVGQYLIKIDDVEVRDVFTVAMPYALPEPGEVPVGTEVYLYTDTDGAQIFYTLDGQNPDNQSTLFDDPIIIETDTGIKAIAFMNDTYSDVAAFDYTVSTTDLYQPQAHAVQIYPNPASDRLHVSKHDDGDAVLTLVDVTGSRVMEWTMTGRHITLDVSMLKPGAYMLQIREAHGSVSTLKVIRE
;
A
#
# COMPACT_ATOMS: atom_id res chain seq x y z
N MET A 1 43.55 -38.74 16.47
CA MET A 1 42.15 -38.95 16.90
C MET A 1 41.74 -37.76 17.77
N LYS A 2 41.45 -36.65 17.11
CA LYS A 2 40.87 -35.43 17.66
C LYS A 2 40.08 -34.82 16.51
N ASN A 3 38.87 -34.37 16.85
CA ASN A 3 37.78 -34.05 15.95
C ASN A 3 38.21 -33.00 14.92
N GLN A 4 38.13 -33.38 13.64
CA GLN A 4 38.00 -32.40 12.57
C GLN A 4 36.55 -31.91 12.56
N PRO A 5 36.28 -30.61 12.35
CA PRO A 5 34.92 -30.15 12.07
C PRO A 5 34.62 -30.54 10.61
N THR A 6 34.29 -31.81 10.41
CA THR A 6 33.70 -32.27 9.15
C THR A 6 32.29 -31.69 9.05
N PHE A 7 32.08 -30.81 8.07
CA PHE A 7 30.84 -30.63 7.33
C PHE A 7 29.55 -30.66 8.19
N PHE A 8 29.25 -29.56 8.87
CA PHE A 8 27.95 -29.37 9.55
C PHE A 8 26.93 -28.55 8.74
N VAL A 9 27.25 -28.18 7.50
CA VAL A 9 26.36 -27.36 6.64
C VAL A 9 25.44 -28.21 5.75
N PHE A 10 25.78 -29.47 5.46
CA PHE A 10 24.95 -30.32 4.58
C PHE A 10 23.93 -31.22 5.31
N LEU A 11 24.03 -31.35 6.65
CA LEU A 11 23.15 -32.26 7.41
C LEU A 11 21.94 -31.56 8.04
N ILE A 12 21.94 -30.23 8.19
CA ILE A 12 20.81 -29.48 8.79
C ILE A 12 19.65 -29.32 7.80
N ILE A 13 19.93 -29.26 6.49
CA ILE A 13 18.88 -29.22 5.45
C ILE A 13 18.06 -30.53 5.42
N VAL A 14 18.65 -31.66 5.82
CA VAL A 14 17.95 -32.96 5.90
C VAL A 14 17.22 -33.16 7.24
N LEU A 15 17.61 -32.43 8.30
CA LEU A 15 17.01 -32.56 9.63
C LEU A 15 15.77 -31.67 9.85
N MET A 16 15.56 -30.61 9.06
CA MET A 16 14.30 -29.85 9.10
C MET A 16 13.12 -30.54 8.40
N ILE A 17 13.38 -31.59 7.61
CA ILE A 17 12.32 -32.46 7.05
C ILE A 17 11.74 -33.40 8.13
N ALA A 18 12.39 -33.51 9.31
CA ALA A 18 12.04 -34.52 10.32
C ALA A 18 10.96 -34.10 11.35
N ALA A 19 10.39 -32.88 11.26
CA ALA A 19 9.26 -32.48 12.10
C ALA A 19 7.88 -32.63 11.41
N ALA A 20 7.83 -32.96 10.13
CA ALA A 20 6.59 -33.37 9.45
C ALA A 20 6.52 -34.90 9.38
N GLY A 21 5.52 -35.48 10.03
CA GLY A 21 5.32 -36.92 10.04
C GLY A 21 5.18 -37.50 8.63
N LYS A 22 5.97 -38.55 8.34
CA LYS A 22 5.76 -39.52 7.24
C LYS A 22 5.59 -38.91 5.82
N LEU A 23 6.69 -38.47 5.21
CA LEU A 23 6.73 -38.27 3.75
C LEU A 23 6.76 -39.62 3.01
N HIS A 24 5.59 -40.06 2.55
CA HIS A 24 5.54 -40.68 1.23
C HIS A 24 5.80 -39.56 0.22
N ALA A 25 6.68 -39.76 -0.76
CA ALA A 25 6.84 -38.82 -1.86
C ALA A 25 5.50 -38.69 -2.59
N GLN A 26 4.83 -37.55 -2.44
CA GLN A 26 3.63 -37.23 -3.17
C GLN A 26 4.00 -36.98 -4.63
N ALA A 27 3.31 -37.66 -5.55
CA ALA A 27 3.44 -37.39 -6.98
C ALA A 27 3.05 -35.92 -7.25
N PRO A 28 3.63 -35.26 -8.27
CA PRO A 28 3.17 -33.92 -8.67
C PRO A 28 1.69 -33.99 -9.09
N ASP A 29 0.95 -32.90 -8.84
CA ASP A 29 -0.42 -32.78 -9.30
C ASP A 29 -0.46 -32.43 -10.80
N ILE A 30 0.49 -31.59 -11.25
CA ILE A 30 0.66 -31.18 -12.65
C ILE A 30 2.10 -31.40 -13.12
N GLU A 31 2.24 -31.86 -14.36
CA GLU A 31 3.50 -31.98 -15.09
C GLU A 31 3.30 -31.48 -16.52
N ILE A 32 3.98 -30.39 -16.88
CA ILE A 32 3.88 -29.75 -18.19
C ILE A 32 5.25 -29.82 -18.88
N GLY A 33 5.26 -30.40 -20.08
CA GLY A 33 6.45 -30.75 -20.85
C GLY A 33 6.31 -32.17 -21.41
N ASP A 34 6.92 -32.44 -22.56
CA ASP A 34 6.81 -33.72 -23.29
C ASP A 34 8.07 -34.60 -23.18
N ASP A 35 8.83 -34.44 -22.09
CA ASP A 35 10.13 -35.08 -21.84
C ASP A 35 11.19 -34.81 -22.93
N GLN A 36 10.97 -33.84 -23.82
CA GLN A 36 11.99 -33.40 -24.76
C GLN A 36 13.13 -32.71 -24.00
N LEU A 37 14.34 -32.97 -24.46
CA LEU A 37 15.58 -32.58 -23.78
C LEU A 37 16.24 -31.39 -24.49
N ASP A 38 15.42 -30.46 -24.99
CA ASP A 38 15.88 -29.27 -25.69
C ASP A 38 16.42 -28.25 -24.68
N ASP A 39 17.50 -27.57 -25.09
CA ASP A 39 18.28 -26.64 -24.28
C ASP A 39 18.18 -25.25 -24.88
N ILE A 40 17.33 -24.41 -24.29
CA ILE A 40 17.00 -23.06 -24.77
C ILE A 40 17.33 -22.00 -23.70
N GLY A 41 17.96 -22.39 -22.58
CA GLY A 41 18.31 -21.48 -21.48
C GLY A 41 17.15 -21.12 -20.53
N LEU A 42 16.09 -21.94 -20.47
CA LEU A 42 14.96 -21.76 -19.55
C LEU A 42 14.93 -22.89 -18.50
N PRO A 43 14.45 -22.63 -17.26
CA PRO A 43 14.00 -21.32 -16.77
C PRO A 43 15.15 -20.40 -16.36
N ILE A 44 16.36 -20.95 -16.21
CA ILE A 44 17.60 -20.23 -15.94
C ILE A 44 18.67 -20.70 -16.91
N ASP A 45 19.53 -19.78 -17.32
CA ASP A 45 20.68 -20.09 -18.18
C ASP A 45 21.97 -19.92 -17.37
N PRO A 46 22.39 -20.99 -16.68
CA PRO A 46 23.51 -20.92 -15.75
C PRO A 46 24.86 -20.89 -16.50
N TYR A 47 24.85 -20.81 -17.84
CA TYR A 47 26.03 -20.47 -18.62
C TYR A 47 26.45 -19.02 -18.37
N TYR A 48 25.52 -18.09 -18.13
CA TYR A 48 25.81 -16.68 -17.88
C TYR A 48 25.88 -16.37 -16.39
N SER A 49 26.43 -15.20 -16.02
CA SER A 49 26.49 -14.80 -14.60
C SER A 49 25.15 -14.34 -14.02
N TYR A 50 24.20 -13.94 -14.88
CA TYR A 50 22.85 -13.53 -14.51
C TYR A 50 21.88 -13.91 -15.61
N SER A 51 20.74 -14.47 -15.25
CA SER A 51 19.64 -14.80 -16.15
C SER A 51 18.29 -14.33 -15.58
N TYR A 52 17.39 -13.87 -16.46
CA TYR A 52 16.02 -13.52 -16.11
C TYR A 52 15.06 -14.00 -17.19
N SER A 53 14.08 -14.80 -16.79
CA SER A 53 13.06 -15.33 -17.69
C SER A 53 11.64 -15.15 -17.15
N GLN A 54 10.66 -15.11 -18.05
CA GLN A 54 9.25 -15.28 -17.74
C GLN A 54 8.66 -16.35 -18.66
N SER A 55 7.80 -17.22 -18.13
CA SER A 55 7.12 -18.28 -18.88
C SER A 55 5.63 -18.33 -18.51
N ILE A 56 4.75 -18.48 -19.51
CA ILE A 56 3.29 -18.58 -19.32
C ILE A 56 2.83 -20.05 -19.33
N PHE A 57 2.04 -20.48 -18.37
CA PHE A 57 1.39 -21.79 -18.29
C PHE A 57 -0.13 -21.59 -18.38
N LEU A 58 -0.79 -22.25 -19.34
CA LEU A 58 -2.19 -21.93 -19.64
C LEU A 58 -3.12 -22.55 -18.61
N GLN A 59 -4.26 -21.90 -18.37
CA GLN A 59 -5.24 -22.36 -17.39
C GLN A 59 -5.75 -23.77 -17.70
N ASP A 60 -6.12 -24.05 -18.95
CA ASP A 60 -6.55 -25.39 -19.41
C ASP A 60 -5.49 -26.50 -19.19
N GLU A 61 -4.22 -26.16 -18.97
CA GLU A 61 -3.14 -27.13 -18.71
C GLU A 61 -2.93 -27.39 -17.22
N ILE A 62 -3.36 -26.46 -16.36
CA ILE A 62 -3.25 -26.56 -14.90
C ILE A 62 -4.57 -27.09 -14.33
N ASP A 63 -5.70 -26.46 -14.66
CA ASP A 63 -7.08 -26.87 -14.33
C ASP A 63 -7.25 -27.41 -12.89
N ILE A 64 -6.77 -26.64 -11.90
CA ILE A 64 -6.86 -26.95 -10.47
C ILE A 64 -7.46 -25.76 -9.74
N GLU A 65 -8.70 -25.93 -9.27
CA GLU A 65 -9.47 -24.90 -8.56
C GLU A 65 -9.23 -24.92 -7.04
N GLY A 66 -9.23 -23.74 -6.42
CA GLY A 66 -9.31 -23.59 -4.96
C GLY A 66 -8.10 -24.10 -4.19
N LYS A 67 -6.93 -24.10 -4.82
CA LYS A 67 -5.68 -24.55 -4.21
C LYS A 67 -4.55 -23.56 -4.45
N ARG A 68 -3.52 -23.65 -3.62
CA ARG A 68 -2.30 -22.86 -3.73
C ARG A 68 -1.13 -23.74 -4.14
N ILE A 69 -0.29 -23.22 -5.03
CA ILE A 69 0.96 -23.85 -5.42
C ILE A 69 1.92 -23.72 -4.23
N THR A 70 2.40 -24.84 -3.72
CA THR A 70 3.35 -24.86 -2.58
C THR A 70 4.74 -25.29 -2.99
N LYS A 71 4.88 -25.88 -4.18
CA LYS A 71 6.16 -26.34 -4.70
C LYS A 71 6.12 -26.39 -6.22
N ILE A 72 7.23 -26.05 -6.84
CA ILE A 72 7.48 -26.28 -8.26
C ILE A 72 8.74 -27.14 -8.43
N ALA A 73 8.94 -27.74 -9.61
CA ALA A 73 10.21 -28.36 -9.94
C ALA A 73 10.52 -28.23 -11.42
N TYR A 74 11.81 -28.13 -11.75
CA TYR A 74 12.29 -28.13 -13.13
C TYR A 74 13.21 -29.32 -13.40
N TYR A 75 13.18 -29.84 -14.63
CA TYR A 75 14.02 -30.98 -14.98
C TYR A 75 15.45 -30.53 -15.33
N TYR A 76 16.41 -30.95 -14.50
CA TYR A 76 17.83 -30.71 -14.68
C TYR A 76 18.50 -31.85 -15.47
N ASP A 77 19.42 -31.52 -16.37
CA ASP A 77 20.11 -32.49 -17.23
C ASP A 77 21.11 -33.38 -16.51
N GLY A 78 21.44 -33.05 -15.26
CA GLY A 78 22.44 -33.76 -14.48
C GLY A 78 23.87 -33.39 -14.82
N GLY A 79 24.07 -32.16 -15.29
CA GLY A 79 25.36 -31.53 -15.47
C GLY A 79 26.17 -31.42 -14.17
N ARG A 80 26.75 -30.26 -13.90
CA ARG A 80 27.54 -30.08 -12.66
C ARG A 80 26.64 -29.93 -11.43
N GLN A 81 27.15 -30.32 -10.27
CA GLN A 81 26.55 -29.92 -9.00
C GLN A 81 26.88 -28.44 -8.75
N TRP A 82 25.88 -27.64 -8.41
CA TRP A 82 26.03 -26.23 -8.03
C TRP A 82 24.86 -25.79 -7.15
N SER A 83 24.98 -24.62 -6.54
CA SER A 83 23.93 -24.00 -5.73
C SER A 83 24.03 -22.49 -5.90
N ASP A 84 23.01 -21.90 -6.52
CA ASP A 84 22.96 -20.46 -6.78
C ASP A 84 21.71 -19.87 -6.12
N HIS A 85 21.81 -18.64 -5.64
CA HIS A 85 20.68 -17.89 -5.14
C HIS A 85 19.80 -17.45 -6.31
N ILE A 86 18.52 -17.80 -6.22
CA ILE A 86 17.48 -17.46 -7.19
C ILE A 86 16.30 -16.79 -6.51
N ASN A 87 15.56 -16.02 -7.30
CA ASN A 87 14.28 -15.46 -6.93
C ASN A 87 13.23 -15.98 -7.93
N VAL A 88 12.09 -16.45 -7.42
CA VAL A 88 10.95 -16.92 -8.22
C VAL A 88 9.77 -16.01 -7.93
N TYR A 89 9.14 -15.54 -8.98
CA TYR A 89 7.94 -14.72 -8.91
C TYR A 89 6.81 -15.39 -9.68
N MET A 90 5.59 -15.20 -9.22
CA MET A 90 4.39 -15.71 -9.88
C MET A 90 3.35 -14.59 -10.03
N ALA A 91 2.58 -14.64 -11.11
CA ALA A 91 1.49 -13.72 -11.37
C ALA A 91 0.36 -14.42 -12.13
N HIS A 92 -0.88 -14.04 -11.86
CA HIS A 92 -2.00 -14.30 -12.75
C HIS A 92 -1.88 -13.43 -14.00
N THR A 93 -2.22 -13.99 -15.16
CA THR A 93 -2.19 -13.26 -16.42
C THR A 93 -3.23 -13.77 -17.42
N GLU A 94 -3.90 -12.84 -18.08
CA GLU A 94 -4.75 -13.16 -19.25
C GLU A 94 -3.92 -13.50 -20.49
N TRP A 95 -2.60 -13.26 -20.46
CA TRP A 95 -1.73 -13.45 -21.62
C TRP A 95 -1.69 -14.92 -22.03
N THR A 96 -2.05 -15.20 -23.28
CA THR A 96 -1.90 -16.52 -23.91
C THR A 96 -0.59 -16.64 -24.70
N SER A 97 0.13 -15.52 -24.86
CA SER A 97 1.43 -15.44 -25.52
C SER A 97 2.20 -14.23 -25.00
N ILE A 98 3.53 -14.33 -24.96
CA ILE A 98 4.41 -13.29 -24.45
C ILE A 98 5.04 -12.47 -25.59
N SER A 99 4.97 -11.15 -25.45
CA SER A 99 5.63 -10.19 -26.34
C SER A 99 6.58 -9.25 -25.61
N GLU A 100 6.46 -9.16 -24.28
CA GLU A 100 7.24 -8.28 -23.41
C GLU A 100 7.28 -8.84 -21.98
N TYR A 101 8.06 -8.22 -21.10
CA TYR A 101 8.10 -8.57 -19.68
C TYR A 101 6.91 -7.97 -18.92
N LYS A 102 6.19 -8.79 -18.14
CA LYS A 102 5.19 -8.32 -17.17
C LYS A 102 5.89 -7.77 -15.93
N VAL A 103 5.49 -6.60 -15.47
CA VAL A 103 6.04 -5.97 -14.24
C VAL A 103 5.03 -5.86 -13.10
N ALA A 104 3.74 -5.72 -13.41
CA ALA A 104 2.68 -5.59 -12.41
C ALA A 104 2.12 -6.96 -11.98
N GLY A 105 1.76 -7.09 -10.70
CA GLY A 105 1.13 -8.30 -10.14
C GLY A 105 2.07 -9.48 -9.89
N LEU A 106 3.39 -9.27 -9.96
CA LEU A 106 4.39 -10.30 -9.61
C LEU A 106 4.53 -10.39 -8.09
N VAL A 107 4.25 -11.58 -7.55
CA VAL A 107 4.45 -11.94 -6.14
C VAL A 107 5.73 -12.75 -6.02
N GLU A 108 6.66 -12.36 -5.14
CA GLU A 108 7.86 -13.15 -4.87
C GLU A 108 7.50 -14.37 -4.01
N VAL A 109 7.54 -15.55 -4.62
CA VAL A 109 7.11 -16.81 -3.98
C VAL A 109 8.28 -17.61 -3.42
N TYR A 110 9.50 -17.32 -3.83
CA TYR A 110 10.71 -17.94 -3.33
C TYR A 110 11.93 -17.03 -3.50
N ALA A 111 12.76 -16.95 -2.47
CA ALA A 111 14.09 -16.36 -2.53
C ALA A 111 15.04 -17.26 -1.72
N GLY A 112 16.03 -17.86 -2.38
CA GLY A 112 16.85 -18.87 -1.73
C GLY A 112 17.86 -19.57 -2.63
N GLN A 113 18.63 -20.48 -2.03
CA GLN A 113 19.61 -21.30 -2.72
C GLN A 113 18.93 -22.44 -3.48
N LEU A 114 19.25 -22.61 -4.77
CA LEU A 114 18.82 -23.74 -5.59
C LEU A 114 19.94 -24.79 -5.71
N PRO A 115 20.04 -25.77 -4.80
CA PRO A 115 21.02 -26.84 -4.92
C PRO A 115 20.60 -27.82 -6.02
N VAL A 116 21.45 -28.00 -7.02
CA VAL A 116 21.28 -29.07 -8.02
C VAL A 116 22.39 -30.10 -7.89
N MET A 117 22.03 -31.36 -8.05
CA MET A 117 22.96 -32.49 -7.96
C MET A 117 23.51 -32.84 -9.35
N ASN A 118 24.70 -33.45 -9.41
CA ASN A 118 25.32 -33.91 -10.66
C ASN A 118 24.67 -35.19 -11.24
N GLN A 119 23.35 -35.22 -11.29
CA GLN A 119 22.55 -36.31 -11.80
C GLN A 119 21.26 -35.78 -12.42
N PRO A 120 20.76 -36.38 -13.52
CA PRO A 120 19.54 -35.90 -14.15
C PRO A 120 18.34 -36.09 -13.22
N GLY A 121 17.42 -35.14 -13.21
CA GLY A 121 16.19 -35.27 -12.44
C GLY A 121 15.50 -33.96 -12.14
N TRP A 122 14.35 -34.08 -11.47
CA TRP A 122 13.55 -32.95 -11.03
C TRP A 122 14.19 -32.26 -9.83
N VAL A 123 14.45 -30.96 -9.97
CA VAL A 123 14.94 -30.08 -8.92
C VAL A 123 13.74 -29.37 -8.33
N GLU A 124 13.38 -29.73 -7.09
CA GLU A 124 12.22 -29.18 -6.39
C GLU A 124 12.56 -27.85 -5.69
N ILE A 125 11.65 -26.88 -5.82
CA ILE A 125 11.71 -25.54 -5.24
C ILE A 125 10.43 -25.36 -4.40
N PRO A 126 10.52 -25.51 -3.06
CA PRO A 126 9.38 -25.24 -2.18
C PRO A 126 9.13 -23.73 -2.13
N LEU A 127 7.89 -23.29 -2.34
CA LEU A 127 7.55 -21.87 -2.25
C LEU A 127 7.52 -21.44 -0.78
N ILE A 128 8.13 -20.30 -0.46
CA ILE A 128 8.10 -19.68 0.86
C ILE A 128 6.75 -18.97 1.06
N VAL A 129 6.27 -18.31 0.00
CA VAL A 129 4.91 -17.77 -0.09
C VAL A 129 4.15 -18.65 -1.07
N PRO A 130 3.27 -19.55 -0.60
CA PRO A 130 2.40 -20.31 -1.49
C PRO A 130 1.61 -19.39 -2.42
N PHE A 131 1.48 -19.77 -3.68
CA PHE A 131 0.79 -18.93 -4.68
C PHE A 131 -0.63 -19.44 -4.90
N GLU A 132 -1.64 -18.66 -4.50
CA GLU A 132 -3.04 -19.01 -4.73
C GLU A 132 -3.35 -18.96 -6.22
N TYR A 133 -3.63 -20.12 -6.81
CA TYR A 133 -3.97 -20.19 -8.22
C TYR A 133 -5.49 -20.07 -8.38
N ASN A 134 -5.94 -19.03 -9.09
CA ASN A 134 -7.36 -18.72 -9.20
C ASN A 134 -8.12 -19.63 -10.18
N ASN A 135 -7.39 -20.46 -10.94
CA ASN A 135 -7.92 -21.33 -11.99
C ASN A 135 -8.78 -20.62 -13.05
N GLN A 136 -8.67 -19.29 -13.16
CA GLN A 136 -9.33 -18.46 -14.17
C GLN A 136 -8.30 -17.89 -15.14
N ASP A 137 -7.17 -17.44 -14.61
CA ASP A 137 -6.10 -16.84 -15.38
C ASP A 137 -5.01 -17.86 -15.72
N ASN A 138 -4.21 -17.54 -16.74
CA ASN A 138 -2.96 -18.25 -16.98
C ASN A 138 -1.95 -17.90 -15.88
N LEU A 139 -1.03 -18.81 -15.61
CA LEU A 139 0.04 -18.60 -14.65
C LEU A 139 1.29 -18.09 -15.36
N LEU A 140 1.83 -16.94 -14.94
CA LEU A 140 3.16 -16.50 -15.34
C LEU A 140 4.14 -16.79 -14.22
N ILE A 141 5.22 -17.52 -14.53
CA ILE A 141 6.34 -17.74 -13.61
C ILE A 141 7.56 -17.00 -14.13
N ALA A 142 8.12 -16.13 -13.32
CA ALA A 142 9.38 -15.44 -13.59
C ALA A 142 10.48 -15.99 -12.69
N ILE A 143 11.67 -16.23 -13.24
CA ILE A 143 12.83 -16.68 -12.47
C ILE A 143 14.02 -15.80 -12.77
N MET A 144 14.70 -15.40 -11.69
CA MET A 144 15.92 -14.61 -11.72
C MET A 144 17.05 -15.33 -11.01
N GLU A 145 18.19 -15.42 -11.68
CA GLU A 145 19.44 -15.92 -11.13
C GLU A 145 20.35 -14.73 -10.82
N ASN A 146 20.68 -14.57 -9.54
CA ASN A 146 21.40 -13.39 -9.04
C ASN A 146 22.84 -13.71 -8.59
N THR A 147 23.31 -14.94 -8.80
CA THR A 147 24.63 -15.38 -8.34
C THR A 147 25.66 -15.33 -9.48
N PRO A 148 26.69 -14.47 -9.39
CA PRO A 148 27.69 -14.36 -10.44
C PRO A 148 28.49 -15.65 -10.67
N GLY A 149 28.84 -15.90 -11.94
CA GLY A 149 29.78 -16.94 -12.37
C GLY A 149 29.18 -17.97 -13.35
N PHE A 150 30.06 -18.74 -14.01
CA PHE A 150 29.68 -19.62 -15.12
C PHE A 150 29.55 -21.08 -14.67
N ARG A 151 28.38 -21.71 -14.84
CA ARG A 151 28.14 -23.14 -14.57
C ARG A 151 28.17 -23.97 -15.86
N LEU A 152 29.31 -23.97 -16.54
CA LEU A 152 29.51 -24.70 -17.81
C LEU A 152 28.98 -26.14 -17.76
N ASN A 153 28.22 -26.53 -18.80
CA ASN A 153 27.58 -27.85 -18.94
C ASN A 153 26.55 -28.16 -17.83
N SER A 154 25.70 -27.18 -17.51
CA SER A 154 24.56 -27.32 -16.61
C SER A 154 23.37 -26.70 -17.29
N LYS A 155 22.24 -27.39 -17.37
CA LYS A 155 21.05 -26.86 -18.06
C LYS A 155 19.76 -27.52 -17.60
N PHE A 156 18.68 -26.81 -17.84
CA PHE A 156 17.32 -27.29 -17.64
C PHE A 156 16.66 -27.55 -18.97
N TYR A 157 15.78 -28.54 -19.00
CA TYR A 157 15.10 -28.92 -20.22
C TYR A 157 13.81 -28.13 -20.44
N SER A 158 13.56 -27.86 -21.71
CA SER A 158 12.38 -27.14 -22.19
C SER A 158 11.69 -27.93 -23.29
N SER A 159 10.39 -27.68 -23.46
CA SER A 159 9.56 -28.25 -24.52
C SER A 159 9.08 -27.17 -25.48
N PRO A 160 8.97 -27.46 -26.79
CA PRO A 160 8.30 -26.58 -27.75
C PRO A 160 6.85 -26.28 -27.34
N ALA A 161 6.40 -25.04 -27.55
CA ALA A 161 5.06 -24.58 -27.18
C ALA A 161 4.30 -24.02 -28.41
N PRO A 162 2.95 -23.98 -28.38
CA PRO A 162 2.13 -23.62 -29.55
C PRO A 162 2.20 -22.12 -29.94
N GLY A 163 2.87 -21.28 -29.15
CA GLY A 163 3.06 -19.85 -29.39
C GLY A 163 4.32 -19.34 -28.70
N ASN A 164 4.54 -18.02 -28.74
CA ASN A 164 5.61 -17.40 -27.95
C ASN A 164 5.21 -17.46 -26.49
N MET A 165 5.85 -18.32 -25.69
CA MET A 165 5.43 -18.58 -24.31
C MET A 165 6.44 -18.16 -23.26
N SER A 166 7.69 -17.91 -23.67
CA SER A 166 8.73 -17.45 -22.75
C SER A 166 9.52 -16.28 -23.32
N ILE A 167 10.09 -15.48 -22.43
CA ILE A 167 11.06 -14.42 -22.75
C ILE A 167 12.28 -14.59 -21.85
N LEU A 168 13.49 -14.44 -22.41
CA LEU A 168 14.76 -14.68 -21.71
C LEU A 168 15.76 -13.54 -21.95
N ALA A 169 16.44 -13.10 -20.89
CA ALA A 169 17.59 -12.21 -20.95
C ALA A 169 18.76 -12.76 -20.12
N THR A 170 19.98 -12.61 -20.64
CA THR A 170 21.21 -13.10 -19.98
C THR A 170 22.33 -12.06 -20.07
N LYS A 171 23.17 -11.96 -19.02
CA LYS A 171 24.33 -11.06 -19.00
C LYS A 171 25.42 -11.56 -18.05
N ASP A 172 26.66 -11.15 -18.32
CA ASP A 172 27.83 -11.51 -17.49
C ASP A 172 28.29 -10.42 -16.53
N ILE A 173 27.69 -9.23 -16.63
CA ILE A 173 28.12 -8.05 -15.90
C ILE A 173 27.09 -7.64 -14.85
N SER A 174 27.59 -7.32 -13.66
CA SER A 174 26.83 -6.75 -12.54
C SER A 174 26.35 -5.31 -12.87
N PRO A 175 25.27 -4.81 -12.25
CA PRO A 175 24.36 -5.50 -11.31
C PRO A 175 23.55 -6.61 -11.99
N GLY A 176 22.92 -7.48 -11.20
CA GLY A 176 21.95 -8.48 -11.69
C GLY A 176 20.73 -7.84 -12.36
N TYR A 177 19.72 -8.64 -12.70
CA TYR A 177 18.47 -8.09 -13.22
C TYR A 177 17.62 -7.48 -12.10
N ASP A 178 16.71 -6.58 -12.46
CA ASP A 178 15.73 -5.99 -11.56
C ASP A 178 14.34 -6.32 -12.10
N VAL A 179 13.51 -6.95 -11.28
CA VAL A 179 12.18 -7.42 -11.66
C VAL A 179 11.22 -6.25 -11.93
N ASN A 180 11.45 -5.12 -11.25
CA ASN A 180 10.64 -3.91 -11.40
C ASN A 180 11.12 -3.03 -12.56
N ASN A 181 12.33 -3.30 -13.06
CA ASN A 181 12.92 -2.61 -14.21
C ASN A 181 13.60 -3.62 -15.16
N PRO A 182 12.80 -4.51 -15.78
CA PRO A 182 13.32 -5.58 -16.63
C PRO A 182 13.97 -5.01 -17.90
N PRO A 183 14.86 -5.78 -18.56
CA PRO A 183 15.50 -5.34 -19.78
C PRO A 183 14.48 -5.09 -20.91
N LEU A 184 14.69 -4.03 -21.69
CA LEU A 184 13.82 -3.69 -22.82
C LEU A 184 13.90 -4.70 -23.98
N ASP A 185 15.02 -5.41 -24.10
CA ASP A 185 15.28 -6.38 -25.16
C ASP A 185 15.48 -7.78 -24.58
N GLY A 186 14.46 -8.65 -24.71
CA GLY A 186 14.51 -10.06 -24.33
C GLY A 186 14.30 -10.99 -25.52
N ALA A 187 14.88 -12.19 -25.49
CA ALA A 187 14.65 -13.21 -26.50
C ALA A 187 13.27 -13.85 -26.29
N ILE A 188 12.33 -13.57 -27.19
CA ILE A 188 11.00 -14.20 -27.19
C ILE A 188 11.11 -15.60 -27.81
N LEU A 189 10.65 -16.62 -27.09
CA LEU A 189 10.89 -18.03 -27.37
C LEU A 189 9.57 -18.81 -27.47
N PRO A 190 9.38 -19.63 -28.51
CA PRO A 190 8.25 -20.54 -28.63
C PRO A 190 8.47 -21.86 -27.85
N TYR A 191 8.97 -21.74 -26.63
CA TYR A 191 9.34 -22.83 -25.73
C TYR A 191 8.89 -22.51 -24.30
N ARG A 192 8.74 -23.53 -23.46
CA ARG A 192 8.57 -23.40 -22.00
C ARG A 192 9.45 -24.39 -21.26
N PRO A 193 9.92 -24.05 -20.05
CA PRO A 193 10.66 -24.98 -19.22
C PRO A 193 9.76 -26.14 -18.78
N ASN A 194 10.30 -27.35 -18.73
CA ASN A 194 9.59 -28.53 -18.25
C ASN A 194 9.38 -28.40 -16.74
N ILE A 195 8.13 -28.40 -16.29
CA ILE A 195 7.76 -28.05 -14.93
C ILE A 195 6.86 -29.10 -14.28
N ARG A 196 7.02 -29.27 -12.97
CA ARG A 196 6.05 -29.92 -12.09
C ARG A 196 5.54 -28.95 -11.04
N MET A 197 4.29 -29.09 -10.64
CA MET A 197 3.66 -28.26 -9.61
C MET A 197 2.93 -29.15 -8.60
N TRP A 198 2.97 -28.75 -7.33
CA TRP A 198 2.21 -29.35 -6.24
C TRP A 198 1.27 -28.32 -5.65
N PHE A 199 0.05 -28.75 -5.37
CA PHE A 199 -1.04 -27.92 -4.90
C PHE A 199 -1.52 -28.41 -3.54
N ASP A 200 -1.63 -27.49 -2.58
CA ASP A 200 -2.23 -27.74 -1.27
C ASP A 200 -3.47 -26.88 -1.06
N ASP A 201 -4.27 -27.24 -0.05
CA ASP A 201 -5.43 -26.46 0.34
C ASP A 201 -4.98 -25.10 0.95
N ILE A 202 -5.82 -24.08 0.78
CA ILE A 202 -5.66 -22.77 1.41
C ILE A 202 -6.01 -22.91 2.91
N PRO A 203 -5.24 -22.33 3.84
CA PRO A 203 -5.52 -22.47 5.27
C PRO A 203 -6.81 -21.77 5.66
N ASP A 204 -7.66 -22.43 6.46
CA ASP A 204 -8.96 -21.91 6.94
C ASP A 204 -8.83 -20.83 8.05
N GLY A 205 -7.73 -20.06 8.10
CA GLY A 205 -7.48 -19.02 9.11
C GLY A 205 -6.24 -18.17 8.80
N PRO A 206 -5.68 -17.38 9.76
CA PRO A 206 -4.53 -16.52 9.48
C PRO A 206 -3.29 -17.39 9.24
N ALA A 207 -2.53 -17.10 8.19
CA ALA A 207 -1.30 -17.83 7.90
C ALA A 207 -0.21 -16.86 7.47
N ILE A 208 1.02 -17.12 7.89
CA ILE A 208 2.15 -16.21 7.69
C ILE A 208 3.18 -16.83 6.75
N ALA A 209 3.74 -15.99 5.88
CA ALA A 209 4.99 -16.26 5.19
C ALA A 209 5.91 -15.04 5.30
N VAL A 210 7.22 -15.25 5.37
CA VAL A 210 8.22 -14.17 5.49
C VAL A 210 9.27 -14.32 4.40
N VAL A 211 9.54 -13.25 3.66
CA VAL A 211 10.51 -13.24 2.55
C VAL A 211 11.51 -12.09 2.71
N PRO A 212 12.83 -12.37 2.77
CA PRO A 212 13.44 -13.69 2.96
C PRO A 212 13.22 -14.24 4.39
N SER A 213 13.05 -15.56 4.53
CA SER A 213 12.92 -16.25 5.84
C SER A 213 14.25 -16.71 6.45
N GLN A 214 15.36 -16.49 5.76
CA GLN A 214 16.72 -16.77 6.22
C GLN A 214 17.59 -15.54 6.04
N LEU A 215 18.07 -14.98 7.15
CA LEU A 215 18.82 -13.74 7.17
C LEU A 215 20.28 -14.00 7.53
N TYR A 216 21.17 -13.59 6.64
CA TYR A 216 22.61 -13.70 6.80
C TYR A 216 23.22 -12.31 6.94
N TYR A 217 23.50 -11.91 8.19
CA TYR A 217 24.10 -10.62 8.51
C TYR A 217 25.59 -10.56 8.21
N GLN A 218 26.20 -11.72 7.97
CA GLN A 218 27.64 -11.87 7.76
C GLN A 218 28.42 -11.39 9.01
N TYR A 219 29.70 -11.03 8.85
CA TYR A 219 30.54 -10.56 9.94
C TYR A 219 30.37 -9.05 10.11
N ILE A 220 30.10 -8.62 11.34
CA ILE A 220 30.17 -7.23 11.78
C ILE A 220 31.02 -7.14 13.05
N ARG A 221 31.41 -5.95 13.45
CA ARG A 221 32.09 -5.76 14.73
C ARG A 221 31.08 -5.75 15.87
N GLU A 222 31.50 -6.19 17.06
CA GLU A 222 30.71 -5.96 18.27
C GLU A 222 30.45 -4.45 18.45
N GLN A 223 29.32 -4.10 19.06
CA GLN A 223 28.83 -2.71 19.23
C GLN A 223 28.38 -2.02 17.94
N GLU A 224 28.61 -2.60 16.75
CA GLU A 224 27.96 -2.16 15.51
C GLU A 224 26.55 -2.78 15.39
N ALA A 225 25.72 -2.20 14.52
CA ALA A 225 24.42 -2.73 14.19
C ALA A 225 24.23 -2.83 12.68
N LYS A 226 23.58 -3.90 12.24
CA LYS A 226 23.21 -4.12 10.83
C LYS A 226 21.74 -4.51 10.74
N THR A 227 21.03 -3.99 9.75
CA THR A 227 19.60 -4.22 9.57
C THR A 227 19.33 -4.88 8.23
N ILE A 228 18.44 -5.86 8.20
CA ILE A 228 17.90 -6.47 6.98
C ILE A 228 16.37 -6.37 7.02
N SER A 229 15.77 -5.95 5.90
CA SER A 229 14.31 -5.86 5.74
C SER A 229 13.72 -7.17 5.24
N VAL A 230 12.54 -7.54 5.74
CA VAL A 230 11.75 -8.69 5.29
C VAL A 230 10.32 -8.25 5.00
N ALA A 231 9.68 -8.88 4.01
CA ALA A 231 8.24 -8.77 3.76
C ALA A 231 7.51 -9.90 4.50
N ILE A 232 6.49 -9.54 5.28
CA ILE A 232 5.61 -10.47 6.00
C ILE A 232 4.29 -10.50 5.25
N TYR A 233 3.96 -11.64 4.67
CA TYR A 233 2.73 -11.89 3.91
C TYR A 233 1.70 -12.58 4.78
N ASN A 234 0.45 -12.17 4.65
CA ASN A 234 -0.68 -12.97 5.09
C ASN A 234 -1.11 -13.91 3.95
N THR A 235 -0.87 -15.21 4.13
CA THR A 235 -1.16 -16.30 3.19
C THR A 235 -2.37 -17.13 3.61
N GLY A 236 -3.13 -16.61 4.57
CA GLY A 236 -4.37 -17.18 5.05
C GLY A 236 -5.55 -16.32 4.63
N VAL A 237 -6.73 -16.73 5.08
CA VAL A 237 -8.01 -16.09 4.72
C VAL A 237 -8.56 -15.14 5.79
N ASP A 238 -7.97 -15.16 7.00
CA ASP A 238 -8.28 -14.23 8.10
C ASP A 238 -7.11 -13.25 8.31
N ASP A 239 -7.37 -12.10 8.94
CA ASP A 239 -6.36 -11.11 9.31
C ASP A 239 -5.21 -11.71 10.14
N LEU A 240 -3.97 -11.49 9.69
CA LEU A 240 -2.75 -11.85 10.39
C LEU A 240 -2.32 -10.70 11.29
N VAL A 241 -2.44 -10.88 12.60
CA VAL A 241 -1.98 -9.92 13.62
C VAL A 241 -0.59 -10.32 14.09
N ILE A 242 0.39 -9.45 13.92
CA ILE A 242 1.74 -9.57 14.49
C ILE A 242 1.83 -8.74 15.77
N SER A 243 2.05 -9.41 16.90
CA SER A 243 2.18 -8.79 18.23
C SER A 243 3.61 -8.39 18.58
N GLY A 244 4.61 -8.88 17.84
CA GLY A 244 6.01 -8.54 18.05
C GLY A 244 6.97 -9.58 17.52
N PHE A 245 8.25 -9.45 17.88
CA PHE A 245 9.32 -10.34 17.46
C PHE A 245 10.17 -10.77 18.65
N ASP A 246 10.36 -12.07 18.82
CA ASP A 246 11.13 -12.66 19.92
C ASP A 246 12.33 -13.46 19.38
N ALA A 247 13.54 -13.06 19.74
CA ALA A 247 14.78 -13.78 19.42
C ALA A 247 15.46 -14.39 20.65
N GLY A 248 14.76 -14.44 21.79
CA GLY A 248 15.33 -14.88 23.06
C GLY A 248 16.53 -14.04 23.49
N ASP A 249 17.63 -14.69 23.86
CA ASP A 249 18.87 -14.04 24.29
C ASP A 249 19.78 -13.62 23.11
N LEU A 250 19.37 -13.86 21.87
CA LEU A 250 20.15 -13.45 20.70
C LEU A 250 20.01 -11.93 20.48
N PRO A 251 21.07 -11.24 20.00
CA PRO A 251 21.08 -9.79 19.82
C PRO A 251 20.38 -9.37 18.51
N TYR A 252 19.21 -9.95 18.25
CA TYR A 252 18.34 -9.59 17.14
C TYR A 252 17.05 -8.93 17.66
N SER A 253 16.60 -7.88 17.00
CA SER A 253 15.39 -7.18 17.39
C SER A 253 14.59 -6.71 16.17
N SER A 254 13.27 -6.62 16.34
CA SER A 254 12.37 -5.93 15.42
C SER A 254 11.28 -5.25 16.22
N SER A 255 10.94 -4.02 15.85
CA SER A 255 9.84 -3.27 16.46
C SER A 255 8.53 -3.43 15.70
N PHE A 256 8.46 -4.34 14.73
CA PHE A 256 7.27 -4.50 13.90
C PHE A 256 6.12 -5.15 14.68
N SER A 257 4.96 -4.50 14.64
CA SER A 257 3.67 -5.01 15.11
C SER A 257 2.56 -4.39 14.26
N GLY A 258 1.45 -5.08 14.06
CA GLY A 258 0.35 -4.61 13.22
C GLY A 258 -0.50 -5.75 12.66
N THR A 259 -1.57 -5.39 11.96
CA THR A 259 -2.47 -6.32 11.28
C THR A 259 -2.22 -6.29 9.78
N ILE A 260 -2.16 -7.47 9.16
CA ILE A 260 -1.91 -7.66 7.73
C ILE A 260 -3.13 -8.38 7.15
N ALA A 261 -3.87 -7.72 6.27
CA ALA A 261 -5.07 -8.27 5.63
C ALA A 261 -4.73 -9.48 4.74
N PRO A 262 -5.65 -10.45 4.55
CA PRO A 262 -5.47 -11.58 3.65
C PRO A 262 -4.92 -11.18 2.27
N GLY A 263 -3.92 -11.93 1.78
CA GLY A 263 -3.30 -11.68 0.47
C GLY A 263 -2.39 -10.44 0.39
N THR A 264 -2.24 -9.67 1.47
CA THR A 264 -1.38 -8.48 1.53
C THR A 264 -0.07 -8.75 2.28
N TYR A 265 0.85 -7.78 2.26
CA TYR A 265 2.10 -7.84 3.01
C TYR A 265 2.48 -6.50 3.63
N GLN A 266 3.34 -6.55 4.65
CA GLN A 266 4.04 -5.40 5.19
C GLN A 266 5.53 -5.67 5.36
N THR A 267 6.34 -4.61 5.41
CA THR A 267 7.79 -4.73 5.59
C THR A 267 8.17 -4.55 7.05
N ALA A 268 8.99 -5.47 7.58
CA ALA A 268 9.59 -5.40 8.90
C ALA A 268 11.12 -5.32 8.78
N ASN A 269 11.75 -4.53 9.64
CA ASN A 269 13.21 -4.49 9.77
C ASN A 269 13.64 -5.36 10.95
N ILE A 270 14.56 -6.29 10.71
CA ILE A 270 15.23 -7.05 11.77
C ILE A 270 16.65 -6.48 11.88
N GLN A 271 17.04 -6.08 13.08
CA GLN A 271 18.35 -5.52 13.41
C GLN A 271 19.18 -6.55 14.16
N PHE A 272 20.45 -6.72 13.81
CA PHE A 272 21.47 -7.46 14.53
C PHE A 272 22.43 -6.46 15.21
N ALA A 273 22.56 -6.50 16.53
CA ALA A 273 23.37 -5.56 17.32
C ALA A 273 24.16 -6.26 18.45
N PRO A 274 25.14 -7.11 18.12
CA PRO A 274 25.89 -7.90 19.08
C PRO A 274 26.73 -7.04 20.02
N GLN A 275 26.77 -7.41 21.31
CA GLN A 275 27.53 -6.70 22.34
C GLN A 275 28.88 -7.35 22.68
N ALA A 276 29.12 -8.56 22.16
CA ALA A 276 30.33 -9.34 22.37
C ALA A 276 30.69 -10.12 21.10
N VAL A 277 31.96 -10.51 20.96
CA VAL A 277 32.44 -11.46 19.95
C VAL A 277 31.71 -12.80 20.06
N GLY A 278 31.27 -13.35 18.93
CA GLY A 278 30.67 -14.68 18.88
C GLY A 278 29.82 -14.97 17.64
N ASP A 279 29.41 -16.23 17.53
CA ASP A 279 28.51 -16.73 16.49
C ASP A 279 27.07 -16.67 17.02
N TYR A 280 26.24 -15.84 16.41
CA TYR A 280 24.85 -15.64 16.81
C TYR A 280 23.93 -16.31 15.81
N ILE A 281 23.82 -17.64 15.93
CA ILE A 281 23.03 -18.47 15.02
C ILE A 281 21.81 -19.01 15.76
N GLY A 282 20.62 -18.79 15.20
CA GLY A 282 19.40 -19.32 15.77
C GLY A 282 18.16 -18.91 14.99
N TYR A 283 17.04 -18.83 15.71
CA TYR A 283 15.75 -18.43 15.15
C TYR A 283 15.20 -17.27 15.94
N GLY A 284 14.71 -16.25 15.23
CA GLY A 284 13.83 -15.23 15.78
C GLY A 284 12.40 -15.46 15.28
N GLY A 285 11.43 -15.14 16.10
CA GLY A 285 10.05 -15.54 15.90
C GLY A 285 9.11 -14.34 15.84
N PHE A 286 8.38 -14.16 14.74
CA PHE A 286 7.24 -13.25 14.73
C PHE A 286 6.10 -13.88 15.54
N THR A 287 5.64 -13.19 16.57
CA THR A 287 4.53 -13.62 17.42
C THR A 287 3.23 -13.01 16.91
N GLY A 288 2.11 -13.73 17.05
CA GLY A 288 0.84 -13.28 16.49
C GLY A 288 -0.32 -14.25 16.65
N ASN A 289 -1.36 -14.07 15.84
CA ASN A 289 -2.55 -14.94 15.85
C ASN A 289 -2.47 -16.13 14.86
N MET A 290 -1.34 -16.32 14.16
CA MET A 290 -1.10 -17.47 13.28
C MET A 290 -1.02 -18.81 14.06
N PRO A 291 -1.38 -19.95 13.44
CA PRO A 291 -1.22 -21.28 14.04
C PRO A 291 0.22 -21.61 14.41
N ASP A 292 1.18 -21.21 13.57
CA ASP A 292 2.61 -21.39 13.78
C ASP A 292 3.18 -20.18 14.55
N ASN A 293 2.78 -20.02 15.81
CA ASN A 293 3.24 -18.95 16.69
C ASN A 293 4.28 -19.45 17.73
N PRO A 294 5.50 -18.90 17.78
CA PRO A 294 6.01 -17.87 16.87
C PRO A 294 6.46 -18.43 15.52
N PHE A 295 6.29 -17.65 14.46
CA PHE A 295 6.77 -18.02 13.13
C PHE A 295 8.27 -17.76 13.01
N GLN A 296 9.03 -18.83 12.81
CA GLN A 296 10.49 -18.80 12.90
C GLN A 296 11.14 -18.31 11.61
N VAL A 297 11.99 -17.29 11.76
CA VAL A 297 12.94 -16.80 10.77
C VAL A 297 14.34 -17.23 11.21
N TYR A 298 15.10 -17.85 10.32
CA TYR A 298 16.49 -18.23 10.60
C TYR A 298 17.38 -16.99 10.57
N LEU A 299 18.21 -16.82 11.60
CA LEU A 299 19.09 -15.67 11.75
C LEU A 299 20.52 -16.17 11.95
N GLU A 300 21.43 -15.64 11.14
CA GLU A 300 22.85 -15.94 11.22
C GLU A 300 23.67 -14.66 11.09
N GLY A 301 24.47 -14.39 12.11
CA GLY A 301 25.32 -13.22 12.22
C GLY A 301 26.53 -13.56 13.05
N PHE A 302 27.66 -12.99 12.68
CA PHE A 302 28.94 -13.24 13.33
C PHE A 302 29.48 -11.90 13.84
N ALA A 303 29.83 -11.85 15.12
CA ALA A 303 30.46 -10.69 15.72
C ALA A 303 31.95 -10.95 15.91
N VAL A 304 32.78 -10.08 15.36
CA VAL A 304 34.22 -10.03 15.62
C VAL A 304 34.54 -8.85 16.55
N HIS A 305 35.74 -8.83 17.09
CA HIS A 305 36.18 -7.75 17.97
C HIS A 305 36.13 -6.39 17.25
N GLU A 306 35.90 -5.29 17.97
CA GLU A 306 35.84 -3.93 17.37
C GLU A 306 37.12 -3.50 16.63
N MET A 307 38.22 -4.21 16.89
CA MET A 307 39.54 -3.98 16.29
C MET A 307 39.92 -4.98 15.19
N SER A 308 39.02 -5.90 14.84
CA SER A 308 39.24 -6.85 13.74
C SER A 308 39.21 -6.17 12.38
N ILE A 309 40.03 -6.68 11.45
CA ILE A 309 39.99 -6.29 10.04
C ILE A 309 38.91 -7.11 9.36
N ILE A 310 38.02 -6.45 8.63
CA ILE A 310 37.09 -7.05 7.66
C ILE A 310 37.37 -6.38 6.32
N GLU A 311 38.12 -7.04 5.45
CA GLU A 311 38.53 -6.52 4.15
C GLU A 311 37.75 -7.18 3.02
N THR A 312 36.97 -6.39 2.27
CA THR A 312 36.09 -6.85 1.17
C THR A 312 36.59 -6.41 -0.20
N PHE A 313 37.70 -5.69 -0.29
CA PHE A 313 38.30 -5.14 -1.51
C PHE A 313 37.35 -4.29 -2.38
N GLN A 314 36.31 -3.71 -1.78
CA GLN A 314 35.35 -2.86 -2.49
C GLN A 314 35.93 -1.48 -2.82
N GLU A 315 36.88 -1.00 -2.03
CA GLU A 315 37.56 0.28 -2.24
C GLU A 315 38.40 0.32 -3.52
N THR A 316 38.53 1.50 -4.14
CA THR A 316 39.29 1.63 -5.39
C THR A 316 40.81 1.65 -5.21
N THR A 317 41.29 1.87 -3.97
CA THR A 317 42.71 1.87 -3.61
C THR A 317 43.23 0.46 -3.36
N PHE A 318 44.39 0.12 -3.92
CA PHE A 318 45.04 -1.18 -3.71
C PHE A 318 46.58 -1.04 -3.58
N PRO A 319 47.22 -1.69 -2.58
CA PRO A 319 46.61 -2.52 -1.54
C PRO A 319 45.71 -1.68 -0.60
N PRO A 320 44.84 -2.32 0.20
CA PRO A 320 44.10 -1.60 1.24
C PRO A 320 45.03 -0.83 2.20
N VAL A 321 44.47 0.15 2.91
CA VAL A 321 45.23 0.94 3.88
C VAL A 321 45.88 0.01 4.91
N GLU A 322 47.16 0.23 5.21
CA GLU A 322 48.02 -0.61 6.08
C GLU A 322 48.39 -2.02 5.58
N TRP A 323 47.80 -2.48 4.47
CA TRP A 323 48.23 -3.73 3.83
C TRP A 323 49.47 -3.50 2.98
N HIS A 324 50.28 -4.56 2.84
CA HIS A 324 51.46 -4.56 2.00
C HIS A 324 51.30 -5.53 0.83
N VAL A 325 51.78 -5.16 -0.35
CA VAL A 325 51.82 -6.05 -1.52
C VAL A 325 53.22 -6.05 -2.11
N ASP A 326 53.78 -7.23 -2.32
CA ASP A 326 55.06 -7.37 -3.03
C ASP A 326 54.92 -6.89 -4.48
N GLU A 327 55.94 -6.24 -5.03
CA GLU A 327 55.89 -5.68 -6.38
C GLU A 327 55.48 -6.73 -7.44
N ASN A 328 54.52 -6.37 -8.29
CA ASN A 328 54.02 -7.20 -9.40
C ASN A 328 53.48 -8.58 -8.96
N SER A 329 52.77 -8.65 -7.83
CA SER A 329 52.20 -9.92 -7.33
C SER A 329 50.67 -9.95 -7.41
N TRP A 330 50.02 -9.19 -6.53
CA TRP A 330 48.56 -9.07 -6.45
C TRP A 330 48.09 -7.74 -7.02
N ILE A 331 46.88 -7.75 -7.58
CA ILE A 331 46.18 -6.54 -8.00
C ILE A 331 44.72 -6.58 -7.54
N ARG A 332 44.06 -5.43 -7.52
CA ARG A 332 42.61 -5.38 -7.40
C ARG A 332 41.94 -5.68 -8.75
N ARG A 333 40.90 -6.50 -8.71
CA ARG A 333 39.92 -6.69 -9.77
C ARG A 333 38.58 -6.12 -9.33
N GLY A 334 38.02 -5.19 -10.10
CA GLY A 334 36.76 -4.51 -9.74
C GLY A 334 35.47 -5.27 -10.07
N PHE A 335 35.54 -6.57 -10.36
CA PHE A 335 34.38 -7.41 -10.69
C PHE A 335 34.62 -8.87 -10.27
N GLY A 336 33.52 -9.57 -9.97
CA GLY A 336 33.51 -10.99 -9.64
C GLY A 336 34.04 -11.31 -8.23
N GLY A 337 33.83 -10.41 -7.25
CA GLY A 337 34.02 -10.71 -5.83
C GLY A 337 32.94 -11.63 -5.25
N TYR A 338 33.21 -12.16 -4.05
CA TYR A 338 32.23 -12.87 -3.23
C TYR A 338 31.26 -11.89 -2.56
N ILE A 339 31.78 -10.83 -1.93
CA ILE A 339 30.97 -9.73 -1.41
C ILE A 339 31.09 -8.56 -2.39
N GLY A 340 29.97 -8.12 -2.97
CA GLY A 340 29.96 -6.97 -3.88
C GLY A 340 30.70 -7.21 -5.20
N GLY A 341 31.34 -6.17 -5.73
CA GLY A 341 31.99 -6.19 -7.05
C GLY A 341 33.48 -6.54 -7.00
N GLY A 342 34.24 -6.11 -6.00
CA GLY A 342 35.72 -6.21 -5.99
C GLY A 342 36.30 -7.52 -5.43
N ASN A 343 37.53 -7.88 -5.85
CA ASN A 343 38.39 -8.89 -5.19
C ASN A 343 39.88 -8.60 -5.44
N ALA A 344 40.76 -9.26 -4.71
CA ALA A 344 42.20 -9.31 -4.98
C ALA A 344 42.54 -10.52 -5.86
N THR A 345 43.38 -10.35 -6.89
CA THR A 345 43.80 -11.44 -7.77
C THR A 345 45.31 -11.48 -7.96
N LEU A 346 45.85 -12.71 -7.98
CA LEU A 346 47.27 -12.96 -8.19
C LEU A 346 47.57 -13.12 -9.70
N GLN A 347 48.42 -12.26 -10.27
CA GLN A 347 48.54 -12.08 -11.72
C GLN A 347 49.82 -12.64 -12.39
N HIS A 348 50.95 -12.77 -11.67
CA HIS A 348 52.25 -12.99 -12.31
C HIS A 348 52.92 -14.35 -12.02
N PRO A 349 53.30 -15.13 -13.05
CA PRO A 349 54.10 -16.33 -12.87
C PRO A 349 55.59 -15.96 -12.72
N GLY A 350 56.19 -16.17 -11.54
CA GLY A 350 57.66 -16.15 -11.43
C GLY A 350 58.31 -15.91 -10.07
N GLN A 351 57.61 -15.39 -9.06
CA GLN A 351 58.07 -15.25 -7.66
C GLN A 351 56.84 -15.28 -6.72
N PRO A 352 56.92 -15.82 -5.49
CA PRO A 352 55.80 -15.92 -4.55
C PRO A 352 55.54 -14.57 -3.87
N GLY A 353 55.16 -13.56 -4.64
CA GLY A 353 54.83 -12.26 -4.08
C GLY A 353 53.56 -12.36 -3.22
N ARG A 354 53.60 -11.71 -2.06
CA ARG A 354 52.56 -11.78 -1.03
C ARG A 354 51.67 -10.55 -1.04
N LEU A 355 50.38 -10.78 -0.81
CA LEU A 355 49.50 -9.79 -0.21
C LEU A 355 49.53 -10.03 1.30
N VAL A 356 49.87 -9.00 2.06
CA VAL A 356 50.21 -9.10 3.49
C VAL A 356 49.31 -8.18 4.30
N THR A 357 48.69 -8.75 5.33
CA THR A 357 47.88 -8.00 6.31
C THR A 357 48.76 -7.05 7.13
N PRO A 358 48.17 -6.08 7.86
CA PRO A 358 48.83 -5.48 9.01
C PRO A 358 49.27 -6.54 10.02
N LYS A 359 50.18 -6.18 10.94
CA LYS A 359 50.60 -7.10 12.00
C LYS A 359 49.43 -7.31 12.97
N ILE A 360 49.01 -8.56 13.17
CA ILE A 360 47.86 -8.90 14.01
C ILE A 360 48.29 -9.54 15.33
N ASN A 361 47.49 -9.34 16.37
CA ASN A 361 47.67 -9.93 17.69
C ASN A 361 46.85 -11.21 17.78
N ILE A 362 47.53 -12.35 17.81
CA ILE A 362 46.91 -13.67 17.75
C ILE A 362 46.95 -14.31 19.14
N GLN A 363 45.78 -14.57 19.70
CA GLN A 363 45.59 -15.34 20.93
C GLN A 363 45.48 -16.84 20.63
N GLU A 364 45.63 -17.68 21.67
CA GLU A 364 45.41 -19.12 21.54
C GLU A 364 43.97 -19.41 21.09
N GLY A 365 43.81 -19.99 19.90
CA GLY A 365 42.51 -20.34 19.33
C GLY A 365 41.97 -19.36 18.28
N ASP A 366 42.67 -18.26 18.03
CA ASP A 366 42.30 -17.31 16.97
C ASP A 366 42.43 -17.94 15.57
N GLN A 367 41.53 -17.52 14.68
CA GLN A 367 41.43 -18.03 13.31
C GLN A 367 41.46 -16.89 12.29
N LEU A 368 42.04 -17.16 11.13
CA LEU A 368 41.91 -16.34 9.93
C LEU A 368 40.80 -16.90 9.07
N ILE A 369 39.87 -16.06 8.65
CA ILE A 369 38.77 -16.43 7.75
C ILE A 369 38.94 -15.64 6.45
N PHE A 370 38.82 -16.29 5.30
CA PHE A 370 38.80 -15.60 4.01
C PHE A 370 38.05 -16.41 2.97
N TYR A 371 37.57 -15.74 1.93
CA TYR A 371 36.95 -16.39 0.78
C TYR A 371 37.92 -16.42 -0.39
N ALA A 372 38.13 -17.59 -0.98
CA ALA A 372 39.01 -17.73 -2.14
C ALA A 372 38.43 -18.64 -3.21
N ALA A 373 38.83 -18.39 -4.45
CA ALA A 373 38.52 -19.21 -5.62
C ALA A 373 39.72 -19.30 -6.55
N GLU A 374 39.75 -20.33 -7.40
CA GLU A 374 40.71 -20.47 -8.48
C GLU A 374 40.06 -20.40 -9.86
N PHE A 375 40.84 -19.99 -10.86
CA PHE A 375 40.56 -20.26 -12.26
C PHE A 375 41.60 -21.25 -12.77
N LEU A 376 41.15 -22.47 -13.10
CA LEU A 376 41.94 -23.59 -13.63
C LEU A 376 42.83 -24.35 -12.62
N ASP A 377 43.99 -23.79 -12.27
CA ASP A 377 45.10 -24.46 -11.57
C ASP A 377 45.84 -23.51 -10.60
N GLY A 378 45.07 -22.63 -9.96
CA GLY A 378 45.60 -21.61 -9.05
C GLY A 378 45.83 -22.19 -7.66
N GLU A 379 47.04 -22.08 -7.15
CA GLU A 379 47.41 -22.55 -5.81
C GLU A 379 47.59 -21.36 -4.87
N LEU A 380 47.04 -21.44 -3.66
CA LEU A 380 47.20 -20.44 -2.60
C LEU A 380 47.93 -21.06 -1.41
N THR A 381 48.89 -20.32 -0.87
CA THR A 381 49.59 -20.61 0.38
C THR A 381 49.43 -19.44 1.32
N VAL A 382 48.87 -19.73 2.49
CA VAL A 382 48.78 -18.83 3.63
C VAL A 382 50.00 -19.08 4.51
N SER A 383 50.71 -18.01 4.83
CA SER A 383 51.93 -18.04 5.64
C SER A 383 51.87 -16.96 6.71
N TYR A 384 52.62 -17.14 7.78
CA TYR A 384 52.81 -16.12 8.80
C TYR A 384 54.27 -15.69 8.89
N SER A 385 54.49 -14.47 9.36
CA SER A 385 55.82 -13.94 9.63
C SER A 385 55.81 -13.00 10.83
N PRO A 386 56.73 -13.13 11.81
CA PRO A 386 56.85 -12.17 12.90
C PRO A 386 57.52 -10.85 12.48
N ASP A 387 58.25 -10.83 11.36
CA ASP A 387 59.21 -9.78 10.97
C ASP A 387 59.15 -9.34 9.49
N MET A 388 58.24 -9.92 8.68
CA MET A 388 58.15 -9.79 7.21
C MET A 388 59.35 -10.35 6.42
N GLU A 389 60.39 -10.85 7.09
CA GLU A 389 61.58 -11.42 6.45
C GLU A 389 61.52 -12.95 6.42
N THR A 390 61.13 -13.56 7.54
CA THR A 390 61.05 -15.00 7.73
C THR A 390 59.60 -15.45 7.67
N TRP A 391 59.27 -16.25 6.65
CA TRP A 391 57.92 -16.75 6.42
C TRP A 391 57.82 -18.24 6.71
N THR A 392 56.78 -18.64 7.42
CA THR A 392 56.43 -20.05 7.68
C THR A 392 55.03 -20.32 7.15
N ASP A 393 54.90 -21.36 6.34
CA ASP A 393 53.60 -21.76 5.78
C ASP A 393 52.68 -22.27 6.89
N LEU A 394 51.45 -21.72 6.93
CA LEU A 394 50.36 -22.20 7.79
C LEU A 394 49.56 -23.28 7.07
N ALA A 395 49.15 -22.98 5.84
CA ALA A 395 48.31 -23.86 5.05
C ALA A 395 48.41 -23.57 3.55
N SER A 396 48.18 -24.59 2.73
CA SER A 396 47.96 -24.46 1.28
C SER A 396 46.61 -25.08 0.94
N PRO A 397 45.50 -24.34 1.13
CA PRO A 397 44.18 -24.89 0.89
C PRO A 397 43.97 -25.26 -0.58
N GLU A 398 43.29 -26.38 -0.83
CA GLU A 398 42.81 -26.72 -2.16
C GLU A 398 41.67 -25.78 -2.55
N LEU A 399 41.91 -24.95 -3.56
CA LEU A 399 40.93 -23.99 -4.04
C LEU A 399 39.88 -24.65 -4.94
N THR A 400 38.67 -24.13 -4.88
CA THR A 400 37.61 -24.50 -5.83
C THR A 400 37.39 -23.37 -6.83
N ARG A 401 36.63 -23.64 -7.90
CA ARG A 401 36.31 -22.62 -8.91
C ARG A 401 35.24 -21.61 -8.48
N ALA A 402 34.58 -21.86 -7.35
CA ALA A 402 33.67 -20.92 -6.72
C ALA A 402 34.33 -20.37 -5.44
N PHE A 403 33.96 -19.17 -5.03
CA PHE A 403 34.40 -18.66 -3.72
C PHE A 403 33.88 -19.59 -2.62
N GLN A 404 34.80 -20.03 -1.76
CA GLN A 404 34.50 -20.82 -0.57
C GLN A 404 35.21 -20.20 0.63
N PRO A 405 34.63 -20.29 1.84
CA PRO A 405 35.31 -19.86 3.05
C PRO A 405 36.43 -20.84 3.40
N TYR A 406 37.57 -20.28 3.79
CA TYR A 406 38.71 -21.00 4.34
C TYR A 406 39.00 -20.45 5.72
N ILE A 407 39.12 -21.37 6.69
CA ILE A 407 39.40 -21.06 8.09
C ILE A 407 40.76 -21.67 8.44
N ILE A 408 41.71 -20.82 8.80
CA ILE A 408 43.08 -21.22 9.11
C ILE A 408 43.36 -20.88 10.58
N ASP A 409 43.68 -21.89 11.38
CA ASP A 409 44.15 -21.69 12.76
C ASP A 409 45.46 -20.89 12.74
N LEU A 410 45.49 -19.82 13.52
CA LEU A 410 46.65 -18.95 13.61
C LEU A 410 47.56 -19.39 14.76
N VAL A 411 48.85 -19.05 14.64
CA VAL A 411 49.84 -19.34 15.67
C VAL A 411 49.87 -18.18 16.65
N GLU A 412 49.69 -18.48 17.94
CA GLU A 412 49.76 -17.48 19.02
C GLU A 412 51.01 -16.59 18.88
N GLY A 413 50.82 -15.29 19.12
CA GLY A 413 51.84 -14.27 19.00
C GLY A 413 51.49 -13.18 18.00
N GLN A 414 52.48 -12.44 17.56
CA GLN A 414 52.28 -11.23 16.77
C GLN A 414 52.88 -11.42 15.40
N HIS A 415 52.01 -11.59 14.41
CA HIS A 415 52.44 -12.01 13.09
C HIS A 415 51.74 -11.20 12.00
N TYR A 416 52.43 -11.04 10.88
CA TYR A 416 51.85 -10.70 9.60
C TYR A 416 51.31 -11.96 8.95
N ILE A 417 50.17 -11.88 8.28
CA ILE A 417 49.63 -12.98 7.47
C ILE A 417 49.82 -12.65 6.01
N GLY A 418 50.41 -13.59 5.27
CA GLY A 418 50.78 -13.43 3.87
C GLY A 418 50.09 -14.46 2.98
N PHE A 419 49.41 -13.98 1.95
CA PHE A 419 48.79 -14.77 0.89
C PHE A 419 49.71 -14.79 -0.32
N SER A 420 50.21 -15.96 -0.70
CA SER A 420 51.09 -16.16 -1.87
C SER A 420 50.62 -17.36 -2.69
N GLY A 421 51.12 -17.54 -3.90
CA GLY A 421 50.63 -18.65 -4.72
C GLY A 421 51.08 -18.64 -6.17
N THR A 422 50.30 -19.31 -7.01
CA THR A 422 50.39 -19.25 -8.47
C THR A 422 49.26 -18.38 -9.05
N PRO A 423 49.42 -17.79 -10.25
CA PRO A 423 48.39 -16.93 -10.82
C PRO A 423 47.03 -17.61 -10.94
N ARG A 424 45.97 -16.81 -11.08
CA ARG A 424 44.56 -17.24 -11.21
C ARG A 424 43.88 -17.61 -9.89
N VAL A 425 44.43 -17.14 -8.78
CA VAL A 425 43.74 -17.09 -7.49
C VAL A 425 42.96 -15.79 -7.37
N TYR A 426 41.76 -15.88 -6.80
CA TYR A 426 40.94 -14.76 -6.36
C TYR A 426 40.74 -14.86 -4.85
N LEU A 427 40.95 -13.76 -4.15
CA LEU A 427 40.83 -13.62 -2.70
C LEU A 427 39.87 -12.48 -2.41
N ASP A 428 38.91 -12.74 -1.52
CA ASP A 428 37.94 -11.76 -1.08
C ASP A 428 37.53 -12.01 0.38
N TYR A 429 36.91 -11.01 1.00
CA TYR A 429 36.31 -11.06 2.33
C TYR A 429 37.22 -11.68 3.41
N VAL A 430 38.37 -11.03 3.63
CA VAL A 430 39.38 -11.46 4.61
C VAL A 430 39.08 -10.88 5.98
N ILE A 431 38.99 -11.74 6.99
CA ILE A 431 38.68 -11.39 8.37
C ILE A 431 39.82 -11.88 9.27
N THR A 432 40.39 -10.95 10.05
CA THR A 432 41.51 -11.24 10.95
C THR A 432 41.17 -10.94 12.41
N PRO A 433 41.92 -11.53 13.37
CA PRO A 433 41.97 -11.05 14.74
C PRO A 433 42.38 -9.57 14.84
N PRO A 434 42.28 -8.97 16.04
CA PRO A 434 42.68 -7.58 16.30
C PRO A 434 44.10 -7.25 15.82
N VAL A 435 44.29 -6.03 15.33
CA VAL A 435 45.62 -5.52 14.96
C VAL A 435 46.52 -5.43 16.20
N TYR A 436 47.80 -5.80 16.06
CA TYR A 436 48.80 -5.67 17.12
C TYR A 436 49.45 -4.28 17.11
N GLN A 437 49.56 -3.64 18.27
CA GLN A 437 50.31 -2.40 18.41
C GLN A 437 51.16 -2.36 19.70
N GLU A 438 52.39 -1.81 19.59
CA GLU A 438 53.36 -1.64 20.69
C GLU A 438 53.35 -0.23 21.30
N THR A 439 52.23 0.46 21.16
CA THR A 439 52.11 1.86 21.59
C THR A 439 51.00 2.02 22.62
N PRO A 440 51.12 3.01 23.53
CA PRO A 440 49.99 3.45 24.33
C PRO A 440 48.80 3.81 23.43
N PRO A 441 47.56 3.76 23.96
CA PRO A 441 46.37 4.01 23.15
C PRO A 441 46.38 5.41 22.55
N ASP A 442 45.59 5.59 21.49
CA ASP A 442 45.32 6.93 21.00
C ASP A 442 44.51 7.74 22.03
N PRO A 443 44.60 9.08 22.04
CA PRO A 443 43.75 9.90 22.87
C PRO A 443 42.25 9.70 22.60
N ALA A 444 41.44 9.86 23.64
CA ALA A 444 39.99 9.90 23.50
C ALA A 444 39.55 11.08 22.63
N GLY A 445 38.45 10.89 21.89
CA GLY A 445 37.87 11.87 20.98
C GLY A 445 36.36 11.99 21.13
N GLN A 446 35.75 12.88 20.34
CA GLN A 446 34.31 13.16 20.32
C GLN A 446 33.71 13.41 21.73
N PRO A 447 34.23 14.42 22.46
CA PRO A 447 33.74 14.71 23.80
C PRO A 447 32.28 15.18 23.79
N VAL A 448 31.51 14.72 24.78
CA VAL A 448 30.19 15.24 25.12
C VAL A 448 30.21 15.63 26.61
N PRO A 449 29.96 16.90 26.99
CA PRO A 449 29.77 18.07 26.11
C PRO A 449 30.94 18.31 25.17
N ALA A 450 30.66 18.91 24.01
CA ALA A 450 31.69 19.31 23.05
C ALA A 450 32.72 20.26 23.70
N ASP A 451 33.94 20.31 23.15
CA ASP A 451 34.96 21.21 23.67
C ASP A 451 34.53 22.68 23.53
N GLY A 452 34.64 23.43 24.62
CA GLY A 452 34.19 24.82 24.71
C GLY A 452 32.68 24.98 24.88
N PHE A 453 31.95 23.91 25.25
CA PHE A 453 30.50 23.98 25.43
C PHE A 453 30.13 24.99 26.53
N GLU A 454 29.36 26.01 26.17
CA GLU A 454 28.81 26.97 27.12
C GLU A 454 27.47 26.47 27.66
N ASN A 455 27.03 27.00 28.81
CA ASN A 455 25.75 26.68 29.42
C ASN A 455 25.60 25.19 29.83
N ALA A 456 26.69 24.56 30.26
CA ALA A 456 26.65 23.24 30.87
C ALA A 456 25.89 23.26 32.20
N PHE A 457 25.28 22.15 32.57
CA PHE A 457 24.62 22.05 33.86
C PHE A 457 25.64 22.02 34.99
N VAL A 458 25.20 22.44 36.18
CA VAL A 458 25.96 22.26 37.43
C VAL A 458 26.10 20.78 37.81
N THR A 459 25.49 19.84 37.10
CA THR A 459 25.80 18.41 37.17
C THR A 459 25.85 17.87 35.74
N GLN A 460 26.99 17.33 35.31
CA GLN A 460 27.23 16.98 33.92
C GLN A 460 27.44 15.48 33.73
N THR A 461 26.89 14.91 32.65
CA THR A 461 27.29 13.59 32.17
C THR A 461 28.30 13.77 31.04
N LEU A 462 29.48 13.19 31.22
CA LEU A 462 30.58 13.17 30.26
C LEU A 462 30.51 11.89 29.43
N GLN A 463 30.72 12.00 28.11
CA GLN A 463 30.83 10.86 27.19
C GLN A 463 31.94 11.09 26.16
N TRP A 464 32.49 10.01 25.61
CA TRP A 464 33.56 10.05 24.60
C TRP A 464 33.53 8.83 23.67
N ALA A 465 34.12 8.99 22.48
CA ALA A 465 34.31 7.89 21.52
C ALA A 465 35.37 6.89 22.00
N PRO A 466 35.28 5.62 21.58
CA PRO A 466 36.32 4.63 21.88
C PRO A 466 37.68 5.10 21.38
N SER A 467 38.70 4.85 22.19
CA SER A 467 40.09 5.11 21.84
C SER A 467 40.73 3.83 21.34
N VAL A 468 41.39 3.92 20.19
CA VAL A 468 42.07 2.79 19.57
C VAL A 468 43.09 2.21 20.56
N PHE A 469 42.98 0.91 20.82
CA PHE A 469 43.87 0.14 21.72
C PHE A 469 43.75 0.41 23.23
N ALA A 470 42.65 1.00 23.72
CA ALA A 470 42.46 1.25 25.15
C ALA A 470 41.88 0.04 25.92
N ASP A 471 42.54 -0.37 27.01
CA ASP A 471 42.04 -1.37 27.97
C ASP A 471 41.11 -0.74 29.03
N GLY A 472 41.13 0.60 29.15
CA GLY A 472 40.25 1.36 30.03
C GLY A 472 40.53 2.86 30.03
N TYR A 473 39.78 3.61 30.83
CA TYR A 473 39.78 5.08 30.83
C TYR A 473 39.90 5.69 32.23
N ARG A 474 40.70 6.74 32.37
CA ARG A 474 40.76 7.58 33.58
C ARG A 474 40.16 8.95 33.35
N VAL A 475 39.26 9.35 34.24
CA VAL A 475 38.51 10.62 34.15
C VAL A 475 39.13 11.68 35.05
N TYR A 476 39.26 12.90 34.50
CA TYR A 476 39.72 14.09 35.21
C TYR A 476 38.79 15.26 34.93
N VAL A 477 38.39 16.00 35.96
CA VAL A 477 37.53 17.21 35.89
C VAL A 477 38.05 18.23 36.89
N GLY A 478 38.07 19.51 36.53
CA GLY A 478 38.53 20.55 37.43
C GLY A 478 38.37 21.96 36.89
N THR A 479 38.45 22.97 37.75
CA THR A 479 38.54 24.38 37.33
C THR A 479 39.97 24.79 36.94
N ASP A 480 40.94 23.90 37.15
CA ASP A 480 42.34 24.02 36.75
C ASP A 480 42.64 23.35 35.40
N ASP A 481 43.75 23.70 34.76
CA ASP A 481 44.24 23.10 33.50
C ASP A 481 45.74 22.74 33.65
N PRO A 482 46.13 21.44 33.58
CA PRO A 482 45.26 20.28 33.41
C PRO A 482 44.39 20.02 34.66
N PRO A 483 43.18 19.46 34.48
CA PRO A 483 42.22 19.30 35.57
C PRO A 483 42.68 18.30 36.64
N SER A 484 42.62 18.72 37.91
CA SER A 484 43.06 17.90 39.03
C SER A 484 42.29 18.10 40.35
N ASN A 485 41.37 19.07 40.42
CA ASN A 485 40.78 19.52 41.69
C ASN A 485 39.33 19.08 41.97
N VAL A 486 38.54 18.60 40.99
CA VAL A 486 37.17 18.08 41.21
C VAL A 486 37.13 16.55 41.10
N VAL A 487 37.59 15.99 39.98
CA VAL A 487 37.79 14.56 39.77
C VAL A 487 39.23 14.37 39.28
N ASN A 488 39.98 13.47 39.93
CA ASN A 488 41.41 13.33 39.66
C ASN A 488 41.78 11.85 39.47
N GLY A 489 41.80 11.40 38.21
CA GLY A 489 42.25 10.06 37.82
C GLY A 489 41.31 8.95 38.25
N HIS A 490 39.99 9.20 38.23
CA HIS A 490 39.01 8.16 38.52
C HIS A 490 39.05 7.08 37.42
N ASP A 491 39.35 5.84 37.80
CA ASP A 491 39.37 4.70 36.90
C ASP A 491 37.93 4.27 36.59
N ASN A 492 37.54 4.40 35.33
CA ASN A 492 36.19 4.11 34.83
C ASN A 492 36.12 2.75 34.11
N GLY A 493 37.20 1.95 34.14
CA GLY A 493 37.30 0.71 33.38
C GLY A 493 37.03 0.93 31.90
N THR A 494 36.26 0.03 31.28
CA THR A 494 35.85 0.13 29.86
C THR A 494 34.64 1.03 29.63
N SER A 495 34.03 1.61 30.68
CA SER A 495 32.87 2.49 30.54
C SER A 495 33.27 3.81 29.86
N ARG A 496 32.43 4.24 28.92
CA ARG A 496 32.60 5.46 28.11
C ARG A 496 31.73 6.64 28.58
N THR A 497 31.13 6.52 29.77
CA THR A 497 30.28 7.55 30.36
C THR A 497 30.62 7.80 31.83
N PHE A 498 30.48 9.05 32.29
CA PHE A 498 30.77 9.44 33.68
C PHE A 498 29.94 10.64 34.14
N LYS A 499 29.29 10.57 35.32
CA LYS A 499 28.51 11.68 35.90
C LYS A 499 29.34 12.49 36.91
N THR A 500 29.42 13.81 36.75
CA THR A 500 30.17 14.69 37.65
C THR A 500 29.47 14.88 39.00
N PRO A 501 30.20 15.28 40.05
CA PRO A 501 29.63 15.95 41.23
C PRO A 501 28.93 17.27 40.85
N SER A 502 28.21 17.87 41.80
CA SER A 502 27.69 19.23 41.66
C SER A 502 28.83 20.24 41.51
N LEU A 503 28.67 21.14 40.56
CA LEU A 503 29.59 22.17 40.10
C LEU A 503 29.02 23.56 40.44
N ASP A 504 29.86 24.59 40.36
CA ASP A 504 29.46 25.98 40.62
C ASP A 504 28.86 26.61 39.36
N TYR A 505 27.93 27.57 39.51
CA TYR A 505 27.36 28.34 38.41
C TYR A 505 28.39 29.25 37.73
N GLN A 506 28.18 29.56 36.45
CA GLN A 506 28.99 30.47 35.65
C GLN A 506 30.50 30.20 35.75
N THR A 507 30.87 28.92 35.85
CA THR A 507 32.23 28.47 36.14
C THR A 507 32.74 27.59 35.00
N ASN A 508 33.93 27.91 34.50
CA ASN A 508 34.60 27.12 33.48
C ASN A 508 35.29 25.90 34.12
N TYR A 509 34.98 24.71 33.61
CA TYR A 509 35.61 23.46 33.98
C TYR A 509 36.38 22.89 32.78
N ASN A 510 37.59 22.43 33.04
CA ASN A 510 38.37 21.62 32.13
C ASN A 510 38.20 20.15 32.50
N TRP A 511 38.24 19.28 31.52
CA TRP A 511 38.18 17.83 31.72
C TRP A 511 39.01 17.11 30.66
N LYS A 512 39.47 15.92 31.00
CA LYS A 512 40.16 15.03 30.05
C LYS A 512 39.91 13.58 30.39
N ILE A 513 39.99 12.76 29.35
CA ILE A 513 39.91 11.31 29.45
C ILE A 513 41.26 10.77 29.02
N VAL A 514 41.90 9.99 29.90
CA VAL A 514 43.18 9.34 29.61
C VAL A 514 42.92 7.85 29.40
N PRO A 515 42.84 7.38 28.15
CA PRO A 515 42.84 5.96 27.85
C PRO A 515 44.16 5.33 28.29
N TYR A 516 44.13 4.08 28.72
CA TYR A 516 45.34 3.33 29.09
C TYR A 516 45.28 1.89 28.57
N ASN A 517 46.44 1.31 28.35
CA ASN A 517 46.61 -0.13 28.12
C ASN A 517 47.86 -0.66 28.84
N THR A 518 48.21 -1.93 28.60
CA THR A 518 49.41 -2.55 29.18
C THR A 518 50.75 -1.88 28.80
N TYR A 519 50.80 -1.10 27.72
CA TYR A 519 51.99 -0.36 27.26
C TYR A 519 52.07 1.07 27.81
N GLY A 520 50.98 1.60 28.37
CA GLY A 520 50.97 2.86 29.10
C GLY A 520 49.69 3.66 28.91
N ASP A 521 49.73 4.89 29.41
CA ASP A 521 48.67 5.88 29.22
C ASP A 521 48.84 6.56 27.85
N ALA A 522 47.73 6.88 27.21
CA ALA A 522 47.72 7.68 25.98
C ALA A 522 48.54 8.96 26.16
N LEU A 523 49.38 9.26 25.17
CA LEU A 523 50.19 10.48 25.14
C LEU A 523 49.42 11.60 24.45
N ASP A 524 49.77 12.86 24.74
CA ASP A 524 49.18 14.04 24.10
C ASP A 524 47.64 14.12 24.17
N VAL A 525 47.09 13.66 25.31
CA VAL A 525 45.64 13.67 25.58
C VAL A 525 45.08 15.10 25.57
N PRO A 526 44.03 15.37 24.77
CA PRO A 526 43.39 16.68 24.72
C PRO A 526 42.72 17.00 26.06
N VAL A 527 42.76 18.27 26.43
CA VAL A 527 41.94 18.82 27.52
C VAL A 527 40.80 19.56 26.87
N TRP A 528 39.58 19.17 27.22
CA TRP A 528 38.36 19.83 26.79
C TRP A 528 37.83 20.72 27.89
N SER A 529 36.98 21.66 27.53
CA SER A 529 36.37 22.59 28.49
C SER A 529 34.86 22.72 28.29
N PHE A 530 34.17 23.11 29.36
CA PHE A 530 32.79 23.59 29.31
C PHE A 530 32.57 24.65 30.39
N THR A 531 31.65 25.58 30.17
CA THR A 531 31.25 26.60 31.18
C THR A 531 29.84 26.33 31.66
N THR A 532 29.63 26.29 32.98
CA THR A 532 28.30 26.08 33.55
C THR A 532 27.39 27.29 33.36
N ILE A 533 26.07 27.06 33.32
CA ILE A 533 25.03 28.10 33.15
C ILE A 533 25.20 29.28 34.13
N ALA A 534 24.80 30.47 33.69
CA ALA A 534 24.71 31.65 34.55
C ALA A 534 23.52 31.54 35.53
N TYR A 535 23.61 32.24 36.67
CA TYR A 535 22.52 32.35 37.62
C TYR A 535 21.65 33.57 37.29
N ASP A 536 20.42 33.35 36.82
CA ASP A 536 19.46 34.42 36.46
C ASP A 536 18.00 33.99 36.75
N PRO A 537 17.41 34.36 37.90
CA PRO A 537 16.04 34.00 38.24
C PRO A 537 15.00 34.84 37.48
N VAL A 538 13.99 34.17 36.95
CA VAL A 538 12.84 34.78 36.27
C VAL A 538 12.06 35.61 37.29
N SER A 539 11.95 36.91 37.04
CA SER A 539 11.24 37.86 37.90
C SER A 539 10.19 38.70 37.15
N GLN A 540 9.97 38.38 35.87
CA GLN A 540 8.94 38.99 35.04
C GLN A 540 7.81 37.99 34.82
N PHE A 541 6.57 38.44 35.00
CA PHE A 541 5.38 37.64 34.81
C PHE A 541 4.37 38.36 33.90
N PRO A 542 3.53 37.63 33.15
CA PRO A 542 3.44 36.17 33.09
C PRO A 542 4.71 35.53 32.53
N PHE A 543 5.16 34.45 33.17
CA PHE A 543 6.20 33.60 32.62
C PHE A 543 5.51 32.57 31.73
N PHE A 544 6.03 32.36 30.52
CA PHE A 544 5.46 31.45 29.55
C PHE A 544 6.56 30.61 28.91
N GLU A 545 6.30 29.31 28.76
CA GLU A 545 7.14 28.34 28.09
C GLU A 545 6.24 27.39 27.28
N GLY A 546 6.32 27.50 25.96
CA GLY A 546 5.59 26.63 25.01
C GLY A 546 6.51 25.72 24.20
N PHE A 547 7.78 25.58 24.56
CA PHE A 547 8.77 24.72 23.88
C PHE A 547 9.05 25.06 22.40
N GLU A 548 8.58 26.20 21.89
CA GLU A 548 8.73 26.61 20.48
C GLU A 548 10.14 27.13 20.12
N GLU A 549 10.96 27.49 21.10
CA GLU A 549 12.27 28.06 20.87
C GLU A 549 13.31 27.01 20.42
N ASP A 550 14.34 27.46 19.70
CA ASP A 550 15.47 26.65 19.26
C ASP A 550 15.11 25.33 18.52
N GLY A 551 13.96 25.32 17.82
CA GLY A 551 13.49 24.17 17.06
C GLY A 551 12.92 23.05 17.92
N GLY A 552 12.28 23.41 19.04
CA GLY A 552 11.64 22.43 19.93
C GLY A 552 12.53 21.94 21.05
N GLN A 553 13.66 22.59 21.34
CA GLN A 553 14.68 22.00 22.20
C GLN A 553 14.13 21.72 23.61
N VAL A 554 14.17 20.45 24.04
CA VAL A 554 13.83 20.03 25.41
C VAL A 554 15.09 19.49 26.10
N PRO A 555 15.54 20.08 27.21
CA PRO A 555 14.94 21.21 27.90
C PRO A 555 15.20 22.56 27.17
N PRO A 556 14.28 23.53 27.27
CA PRO A 556 14.52 24.90 26.83
C PRO A 556 15.69 25.55 27.58
N THR A 557 16.19 26.67 27.07
CA THR A 557 17.30 27.38 27.71
C THR A 557 16.94 27.75 29.15
N GLY A 558 17.79 27.34 30.11
CA GLY A 558 17.58 27.59 31.55
C GLY A 558 16.78 26.51 32.28
N TRP A 559 16.11 25.60 31.57
CA TRP A 559 15.43 24.43 32.16
C TRP A 559 16.38 23.25 32.35
N ILE A 560 16.03 22.33 33.25
CA ILE A 560 16.84 21.15 33.58
C ILE A 560 16.05 19.88 33.27
N ASN A 561 16.51 19.09 32.30
CA ASN A 561 16.04 17.72 32.07
C ASN A 561 16.96 16.75 32.82
N GLN A 562 16.67 16.52 34.10
CA GLN A 562 17.60 15.94 35.06
C GLN A 562 18.04 14.51 34.70
N ASP A 563 17.11 13.72 34.17
CA ASP A 563 17.32 12.29 33.88
C ASP A 563 17.39 11.99 32.38
N GLY A 564 17.24 13.02 31.53
CA GLY A 564 17.37 12.92 30.07
C GLY A 564 16.19 12.25 29.36
N TYR A 565 15.11 11.97 30.07
CA TYR A 565 13.93 11.28 29.50
C TYR A 565 12.91 12.23 28.90
N TRP A 566 12.92 13.53 29.22
CA TRP A 566 12.07 14.48 28.52
C TRP A 566 12.64 14.76 27.13
N GLN A 567 11.80 14.73 26.11
CA GLN A 567 12.18 14.81 24.71
C GLN A 567 11.28 15.82 24.00
N THR A 568 11.81 16.42 22.94
CA THR A 568 11.00 17.20 22.00
C THR A 568 9.93 16.31 21.37
N SER A 569 8.71 16.82 21.31
CA SER A 569 7.59 16.19 20.62
C SER A 569 6.94 17.18 19.66
N MET A 570 6.45 16.69 18.52
CA MET A 570 5.58 17.47 17.63
C MET A 570 4.09 17.27 17.94
N ASP A 571 3.75 16.44 18.93
CA ASP A 571 2.40 16.30 19.49
C ASP A 571 2.23 17.41 20.53
N ALA A 572 2.00 18.64 20.04
CA ALA A 572 1.88 19.85 20.83
C ALA A 572 0.42 20.24 21.06
N ASN A 573 0.13 20.89 22.18
CA ASN A 573 -1.17 21.54 22.43
C ASN A 573 -1.32 22.79 21.57
N SER A 574 -0.26 23.59 21.47
CA SER A 574 -0.20 24.76 20.60
C SER A 574 1.18 24.88 19.97
N GLY A 575 1.29 25.59 18.86
CA GLY A 575 2.56 25.68 18.14
C GLY A 575 2.95 24.36 17.45
N VAL A 576 4.25 24.09 17.37
CA VAL A 576 4.84 22.94 16.67
C VAL A 576 5.43 21.93 17.64
N PHE A 577 5.84 22.36 18.84
CA PHE A 577 6.67 21.57 19.73
C PHE A 577 6.13 21.53 21.17
N ALA A 578 6.30 20.39 21.83
CA ALA A 578 5.99 20.18 23.24
C ALA A 578 7.05 19.31 23.91
N ALA A 579 7.00 19.17 25.24
CA ALA A 579 7.88 18.27 25.98
C ALA A 579 7.18 16.95 26.31
N LYS A 580 7.84 15.82 26.00
CA LYS A 580 7.31 14.47 26.20
C LYS A 580 8.24 13.58 27.02
N ALA A 581 7.72 12.95 28.06
CA ALA A 581 8.35 11.82 28.72
C ALA A 581 7.82 10.50 28.12
N PRO A 582 8.70 9.54 27.73
CA PRO A 582 8.27 8.25 27.19
C PRO A 582 7.60 7.39 28.27
N TRP A 583 6.94 6.30 27.85
CA TRP A 583 6.34 5.33 28.77
C TRP A 583 7.40 4.40 29.41
N ASN A 584 8.50 4.14 28.70
CA ASN A 584 9.58 3.25 29.12
C ASN A 584 10.79 4.06 29.62
N HIS A 585 10.76 4.45 30.89
CA HIS A 585 11.94 4.96 31.60
C HIS A 585 12.12 4.20 32.92
N PRO A 586 13.35 3.74 33.26
CA PRO A 586 13.61 2.91 34.43
C PRO A 586 13.60 3.67 35.76
N VAL A 587 13.53 5.00 35.72
CA VAL A 587 13.50 5.92 36.86
C VAL A 587 12.62 7.11 36.48
N ASP A 588 12.05 7.81 37.46
CA ASP A 588 11.24 9.00 37.21
C ASP A 588 11.87 9.97 36.18
N ALA A 589 11.09 10.39 35.20
CA ALA A 589 11.49 11.40 34.23
C ALA A 589 11.24 12.80 34.79
N ILE A 590 12.31 13.58 35.02
CA ILE A 590 12.23 14.88 35.71
C ILE A 590 12.65 16.03 34.78
N LEU A 591 11.76 17.02 34.64
CA LEU A 591 12.00 18.31 33.99
C LEU A 591 11.78 19.43 35.00
N ILE A 592 12.71 20.37 35.13
CA ILE A 592 12.70 21.43 36.16
C ILE A 592 12.80 22.80 35.48
N SER A 593 11.98 23.75 35.92
CA SER A 593 12.02 25.13 35.47
C SER A 593 13.31 25.85 35.90
N PRO A 594 13.64 27.00 35.28
CA PRO A 594 14.54 27.97 35.88
C PRO A 594 14.03 28.43 37.27
N PRO A 595 14.88 29.05 38.10
CA PRO A 595 14.42 29.68 39.33
C PRO A 595 13.44 30.82 39.02
N LEU A 596 12.30 30.84 39.72
CA LEU A 596 11.23 31.84 39.59
C LEU A 596 11.17 32.66 40.90
N GLN A 597 11.34 33.97 40.80
CA GLN A 597 11.21 34.89 41.92
C GLN A 597 9.77 35.40 42.03
N MET A 598 8.97 34.79 42.91
CA MET A 598 7.52 35.07 42.99
C MET A 598 7.20 36.49 43.48
N PRO A 599 6.18 37.17 42.92
CA PRO A 599 5.74 38.49 43.39
C PRO A 599 5.12 38.44 44.80
N VAL A 600 5.16 39.58 45.51
CA VAL A 600 4.60 39.71 46.86
C VAL A 600 3.16 40.21 46.80
N GLY A 601 2.23 39.47 47.40
CA GLY A 601 0.87 39.91 47.69
C GLY A 601 -0.18 39.74 46.59
N GLU A 602 0.18 39.11 45.47
CA GLU A 602 -0.72 38.73 44.37
C GLU A 602 -0.86 37.19 44.34
N ASP A 603 -2.05 36.68 44.02
CA ASP A 603 -2.29 35.25 43.85
C ASP A 603 -1.90 34.84 42.42
N PHE A 604 -1.00 33.86 42.34
CA PHE A 604 -0.47 33.33 41.09
C PHE A 604 -0.80 31.85 40.96
N ASP A 605 -1.08 31.43 39.73
CA ASP A 605 -1.28 30.03 39.37
C ASP A 605 -0.22 29.60 38.34
N LEU A 606 0.19 28.33 38.46
CA LEU A 606 0.79 27.59 37.36
C LEU A 606 -0.35 26.95 36.55
N VAL A 607 -0.48 27.35 35.29
CA VAL A 607 -1.33 26.70 34.30
C VAL A 607 -0.42 26.03 33.28
N PHE A 608 -0.74 24.83 32.87
CA PHE A 608 -0.01 24.11 31.82
C PHE A 608 -0.95 23.13 31.16
N TYR A 609 -0.59 22.65 29.99
CA TYR A 609 -1.33 21.62 29.30
C TYR A 609 -0.58 20.31 29.45
N TRP A 610 -1.31 19.23 29.68
CA TRP A 610 -0.71 17.90 29.78
C TRP A 610 -1.57 16.88 29.07
N LYS A 611 -0.91 15.83 28.58
CA LYS A 611 -1.53 14.72 27.89
C LYS A 611 -0.87 13.45 28.35
N ASN A 612 -1.62 12.55 28.97
CA ASN A 612 -1.09 11.25 29.37
C ASN A 612 -1.46 10.22 28.29
N GLY A 613 -0.73 10.27 27.18
CA GLY A 613 -0.56 9.24 26.14
C GLY A 613 -1.80 8.78 25.37
N ASN A 614 -1.63 8.55 24.07
CA ASN A 614 -2.61 7.87 23.23
C ASN A 614 -2.02 6.70 22.41
N ILE A 615 -2.96 5.83 21.99
CA ILE A 615 -2.97 4.75 21.00
C ILE A 615 -2.67 3.30 21.46
N PHE A 616 -3.67 2.46 21.19
CA PHE A 616 -3.76 0.98 21.04
C PHE A 616 -4.17 0.05 22.18
N ASP A 617 -4.23 0.45 23.47
CA ASP A 617 -4.72 -0.49 24.49
C ASP A 617 -5.48 0.15 25.65
N LYS A 618 -6.62 -0.47 25.98
CA LYS A 618 -7.70 -0.03 26.89
C LYS A 618 -7.50 -0.50 28.35
N ASP A 619 -6.27 -0.42 28.89
CA ASP A 619 -5.96 -0.94 30.23
C ASP A 619 -5.84 0.14 31.33
N ALA A 620 -6.26 -0.25 32.55
CA ALA A 620 -6.45 0.64 33.70
C ALA A 620 -5.13 1.19 34.30
N ARG A 621 -5.12 2.51 34.50
CA ARG A 621 -4.00 3.33 35.00
C ARG A 621 -3.86 3.32 36.51
N ILE A 622 -2.64 3.51 37.01
CA ILE A 622 -2.35 3.48 38.45
C ILE A 622 -1.78 4.82 38.93
N ILE A 623 -2.52 5.53 39.78
CA ILE A 623 -2.01 6.70 40.51
C ILE A 623 -0.76 6.28 41.29
N GLY A 624 0.34 6.99 41.08
CA GLY A 624 1.63 6.61 41.67
C GLY A 624 2.63 6.01 40.69
N HIS A 625 2.14 5.46 39.58
CA HIS A 625 2.96 4.80 38.58
C HIS A 625 2.73 5.30 37.16
N ASP A 626 1.61 5.95 36.83
CA ASP A 626 1.39 6.58 35.51
C ASP A 626 0.85 7.98 35.75
N SER A 627 1.68 8.79 36.41
CA SER A 627 1.24 10.05 37.01
C SER A 627 2.28 11.12 36.83
N LEU A 628 1.82 12.31 36.43
CA LEU A 628 2.60 13.52 36.45
C LEU A 628 2.46 14.17 37.81
N TYR A 629 3.58 14.27 38.49
CA TYR A 629 3.70 15.06 39.69
C TYR A 629 4.22 16.44 39.32
N VAL A 630 3.50 17.47 39.77
CA VAL A 630 3.99 18.85 39.70
C VAL A 630 4.35 19.27 41.11
N GLU A 631 5.63 19.57 41.31
CA GLU A 631 6.23 19.74 42.63
C GLU A 631 7.04 21.04 42.68
N ILE A 632 7.00 21.73 43.83
CA ILE A 632 7.60 23.05 44.03
C ILE A 632 8.68 22.95 45.11
N SER A 633 9.82 23.60 44.89
CA SER A 633 10.91 23.72 45.87
C SER A 633 11.30 25.18 46.07
N ASN A 634 11.51 25.60 47.31
CA ASN A 634 11.99 26.94 47.69
C ASN A 634 13.40 26.92 48.32
N ASP A 635 14.14 25.82 48.15
CA ASP A 635 15.45 25.58 48.76
C ASP A 635 16.47 24.98 47.79
N LEU A 636 16.40 25.41 46.52
CA LEU A 636 17.29 24.97 45.44
C LEU A 636 17.20 23.45 45.17
N GLY A 637 16.00 22.89 45.28
CA GLY A 637 15.72 21.49 44.96
C GLY A 637 16.13 20.50 46.05
N GLN A 638 16.45 20.95 47.27
CA GLN A 638 16.76 20.05 48.39
C GLN A 638 15.51 19.36 48.93
N ASN A 639 14.38 20.05 48.97
CA ASN A 639 13.07 19.52 49.34
C ASN A 639 12.01 19.92 48.31
N TRP A 640 11.01 19.05 48.09
CA TRP A 640 9.95 19.22 47.10
C TRP A 640 8.57 19.03 47.72
N ILE A 641 7.65 19.96 47.44
CA ILE A 641 6.25 19.98 47.89
C ILE A 641 5.37 19.67 46.69
N THR A 642 4.53 18.62 46.78
CA THR A 642 3.61 18.27 45.69
C THR A 642 2.45 19.25 45.62
N GLY A 643 2.36 20.01 44.52
CA GLY A 643 1.27 20.95 44.23
C GLY A 643 0.12 20.31 43.44
N GLY A 644 0.40 19.30 42.61
CA GLY A 644 -0.62 18.56 41.86
C GLY A 644 -0.18 17.17 41.43
N ILE A 645 -1.16 16.27 41.28
CA ILE A 645 -0.97 14.92 40.73
C ILE A 645 -1.98 14.76 39.59
N PHE A 646 -1.47 14.54 38.39
CA PHE A 646 -2.26 14.45 37.18
C PHE A 646 -2.15 13.04 36.60
N SER A 647 -3.29 12.35 36.58
CA SER A 647 -3.41 10.98 36.07
C SER A 647 -4.84 10.80 35.59
N ALA A 648 -5.04 10.88 34.27
CA ALA A 648 -6.36 10.75 33.69
C ALA A 648 -6.80 9.28 33.79
N PRO A 649 -8.10 8.96 33.88
CA PRO A 649 -8.55 7.57 33.99
C PRO A 649 -8.40 6.79 32.66
N GLU A 650 -8.40 7.49 31.52
CA GLU A 650 -8.37 6.92 30.17
C GLU A 650 -7.39 7.68 29.25
N PRO A 651 -6.89 7.06 28.16
CA PRO A 651 -6.14 7.70 27.08
C PRO A 651 -6.68 9.08 26.72
N MET A 652 -5.76 10.05 26.62
CA MET A 652 -6.11 11.42 26.28
C MET A 652 -5.80 11.65 24.82
N GLU A 653 -6.84 11.85 24.01
CA GLU A 653 -6.73 12.23 22.59
C GLU A 653 -6.13 13.64 22.43
N THR A 654 -6.53 14.54 23.33
CA THR A 654 -6.12 15.95 23.34
C THR A 654 -5.45 16.31 24.67
N TYR A 655 -4.72 17.42 24.68
CA TYR A 655 -4.17 17.99 25.90
C TYR A 655 -5.29 18.57 26.78
N LEU A 656 -5.19 18.34 28.10
CA LEU A 656 -6.06 18.95 29.11
C LEU A 656 -5.26 19.97 29.93
N PRO A 657 -5.92 21.06 30.40
CA PRO A 657 -5.28 21.99 31.30
C PRO A 657 -5.05 21.37 32.68
N GLY A 658 -3.90 21.66 33.26
CA GLY A 658 -3.57 21.45 34.65
C GLY A 658 -3.40 22.80 35.36
N LEU A 659 -3.84 22.87 36.62
CA LEU A 659 -3.74 24.07 37.44
C LEU A 659 -3.11 23.71 38.79
N VAL A 660 -2.08 24.46 39.20
CA VAL A 660 -1.44 24.34 40.51
C VAL A 660 -1.35 25.73 41.14
N PRO A 661 -2.06 25.98 42.27
CA PRO A 661 -1.97 27.26 42.96
C PRO A 661 -0.59 27.52 43.55
N LEU A 662 -0.08 28.74 43.39
CA LEU A 662 1.24 29.15 43.91
C LEU A 662 1.15 30.23 45.01
N ALA A 663 -0.05 30.55 45.50
CA ALA A 663 -0.28 31.59 46.52
C ALA A 663 0.59 31.41 47.79
N ASP A 664 0.86 30.16 48.19
CA ASP A 664 1.67 29.83 49.38
C ASP A 664 3.15 30.23 49.25
N PHE A 665 3.63 30.49 48.03
CA PHE A 665 5.03 30.82 47.73
C PHE A 665 5.27 32.31 47.46
N SER A 666 4.32 33.17 47.82
CA SER A 666 4.41 34.62 47.58
C SER A 666 5.70 35.22 48.16
N GLY A 667 6.49 35.87 47.32
CA GLY A 667 7.77 36.50 47.67
C GLY A 667 8.97 35.55 47.80
N GLU A 668 8.78 34.24 47.62
CA GLU A 668 9.87 33.25 47.65
C GLU A 668 10.51 33.04 46.27
N GLU A 669 11.76 32.56 46.24
CA GLU A 669 12.37 32.02 45.02
C GLU A 669 12.05 30.53 44.96
N ILE A 670 11.45 30.07 43.86
CA ILE A 670 11.00 28.69 43.70
C ILE A 670 11.54 28.03 42.43
N HIS A 671 11.58 26.71 42.42
CA HIS A 671 11.69 25.87 41.23
C HIS A 671 10.44 25.01 41.12
N ILE A 672 9.98 24.78 39.90
CA ILE A 672 8.88 23.87 39.58
C ILE A 672 9.46 22.67 38.86
N ARG A 673 9.12 21.45 39.28
CA ARG A 673 9.46 20.25 38.51
C ARG A 673 8.23 19.47 38.10
N PHE A 674 8.30 18.96 36.88
CA PHE A 674 7.42 18.00 36.26
C PHE A 674 8.08 16.63 36.33
N ARG A 675 7.54 15.76 37.19
CA ARG A 675 8.07 14.43 37.43
C ARG A 675 7.06 13.39 36.96
N HIS A 676 7.34 12.77 35.83
CA HIS A 676 6.57 11.61 35.37
C HIS A 676 7.14 10.36 36.04
N SER A 677 6.33 9.70 36.85
CA SER A 677 6.65 8.35 37.35
C SER A 677 5.96 7.33 36.45
N THR A 678 6.73 6.33 35.99
CA THR A 678 6.28 5.17 35.21
C THR A 678 6.58 3.86 35.97
N ASN A 679 5.89 2.77 35.69
CA ASN A 679 6.37 1.43 36.00
C ASN A 679 6.72 0.71 34.69
N ALA A 680 7.94 0.92 34.21
CA ALA A 680 8.46 0.42 32.93
C ALA A 680 8.34 -1.12 32.71
N ASN A 681 7.96 -1.88 33.74
CA ASN A 681 7.78 -3.33 33.72
C ASN A 681 6.31 -3.79 33.61
N VAL A 682 5.34 -2.89 33.44
CA VAL A 682 3.90 -3.24 33.33
C VAL A 682 3.36 -2.76 31.99
N HIS A 683 2.62 -3.63 31.30
CA HIS A 683 2.00 -3.38 29.99
C HIS A 683 1.03 -2.18 29.94
N HIS A 684 0.83 -1.47 31.05
CA HIS A 684 -0.19 -0.42 31.19
C HIS A 684 0.39 1.01 31.20
N ALA A 685 1.72 1.16 31.18
CA ALA A 685 2.34 2.48 31.24
C ALA A 685 2.21 3.26 29.92
N LYS A 686 1.99 4.58 30.01
CA LYS A 686 1.77 5.45 28.84
C LYS A 686 2.72 6.66 28.84
N ALA A 687 3.00 7.18 27.66
CA ALA A 687 3.85 8.35 27.50
C ALA A 687 3.10 9.60 27.95
N MET A 688 3.80 10.66 28.33
CA MET A 688 3.17 11.87 28.81
C MET A 688 3.79 13.11 28.19
N GLY A 689 2.94 13.96 27.62
CA GLY A 689 3.28 15.29 27.12
C GLY A 689 2.91 16.38 28.12
N ILE A 690 3.69 17.45 28.14
CA ILE A 690 3.32 18.75 28.72
C ILE A 690 3.64 19.86 27.72
N ASP A 691 2.84 20.92 27.76
CA ASP A 691 2.96 22.06 26.86
C ASP A 691 2.38 23.34 27.47
N ASP A 692 2.63 24.49 26.86
CA ASP A 692 2.04 25.80 27.18
C ASP A 692 2.05 26.12 28.69
N ILE A 693 3.23 26.03 29.29
CA ILE A 693 3.45 26.25 30.72
C ILE A 693 3.43 27.75 30.97
N MET A 694 2.53 28.19 31.83
CA MET A 694 2.34 29.59 32.19
C MET A 694 2.29 29.77 33.71
N VAL A 695 3.02 30.76 34.22
CA VAL A 695 2.87 31.26 35.59
C VAL A 695 2.37 32.69 35.51
N SER A 696 1.14 32.93 35.95
CA SER A 696 0.46 34.23 35.84
C SER A 696 -0.42 34.52 37.05
N GLU A 697 -0.91 35.76 37.16
CA GLU A 697 -1.99 36.11 38.09
C GLU A 697 -3.22 35.22 37.81
N THR A 698 -3.94 34.82 38.86
CA THR A 698 -5.14 33.98 38.77
C THR A 698 -6.24 34.66 37.93
N VAL A 699 -6.73 33.97 36.89
CA VAL A 699 -7.85 34.42 36.04
C VAL A 699 -9.19 33.89 36.57
N THR A 700 -10.09 34.80 36.91
CA THR A 700 -11.41 34.46 37.49
C THR A 700 -12.55 34.42 36.46
N GLU A 701 -12.59 35.38 35.54
CA GLU A 701 -13.63 35.47 34.51
C GLU A 701 -13.57 34.29 33.49
N PRO A 702 -14.72 33.85 32.91
CA PRO A 702 -14.76 32.78 31.91
C PRO A 702 -14.00 33.15 30.63
N VAL A 703 -13.42 32.15 29.96
CA VAL A 703 -12.67 32.34 28.70
C VAL A 703 -13.02 31.21 27.73
N ILE A 704 -13.61 31.56 26.59
CA ILE A 704 -13.97 30.60 25.53
C ILE A 704 -12.74 30.14 24.75
N TRP A 705 -12.66 28.83 24.48
CA TRP A 705 -11.66 28.22 23.59
C TRP A 705 -12.31 27.17 22.69
N ILE A 706 -11.83 27.05 21.45
CA ILE A 706 -12.32 26.08 20.46
C ILE A 706 -11.17 25.28 19.86
N SER A 707 -11.41 23.99 19.55
CA SER A 707 -10.39 23.09 19.01
C SER A 707 -9.91 23.40 17.60
N ALA A 708 -10.70 24.13 16.81
CA ALA A 708 -10.32 24.54 15.46
C ALA A 708 -11.06 25.82 15.05
N GLU A 709 -10.34 26.70 14.35
CA GLU A 709 -10.86 28.00 13.87
C GLU A 709 -11.27 27.96 12.39
N SER A 710 -11.17 26.79 11.74
CA SER A 710 -11.61 26.65 10.35
C SER A 710 -11.96 25.20 9.98
N TRP A 711 -12.88 25.03 9.04
CA TRP A 711 -13.13 23.77 8.37
C TRP A 711 -13.30 23.97 6.86
N ASN A 712 -12.62 23.11 6.09
CA ASN A 712 -12.78 23.03 4.65
C ASN A 712 -13.39 21.68 4.28
N ALA A 713 -14.64 21.72 3.81
CA ALA A 713 -15.41 20.55 3.38
C ALA A 713 -14.85 19.90 2.10
N GLY A 714 -13.83 20.50 1.48
CA GLY A 714 -13.18 19.98 0.28
C GLY A 714 -14.06 20.14 -0.97
N ASN A 715 -13.84 19.27 -1.94
CA ASN A 715 -14.60 19.22 -3.17
C ASN A 715 -15.68 18.16 -3.06
N ILE A 716 -16.95 18.56 -3.08
CA ILE A 716 -18.08 17.63 -3.16
C ILE A 716 -18.94 17.92 -4.39
N PRO A 717 -19.62 16.93 -4.97
CA PRO A 717 -20.59 17.18 -6.02
C PRO A 717 -21.74 18.10 -5.54
N ASN A 718 -22.41 18.83 -6.42
CA ASN A 718 -23.56 19.64 -6.03
C ASN A 718 -24.78 18.77 -5.75
N ASN A 719 -25.57 19.16 -4.73
CA ASN A 719 -26.64 18.37 -4.12
C ASN A 719 -26.15 17.10 -3.40
N THR A 720 -24.95 17.12 -2.82
CA THR A 720 -24.52 16.12 -1.83
C THR A 720 -24.18 16.83 -0.53
N TRP A 721 -23.87 16.10 0.55
CA TRP A 721 -23.38 16.70 1.79
C TRP A 721 -22.20 15.95 2.40
N ILE A 722 -21.47 16.63 3.28
CA ILE A 722 -20.39 16.08 4.11
C ILE A 722 -20.44 16.72 5.50
N ASP A 723 -20.14 15.95 6.54
CA ASP A 723 -19.99 16.44 7.90
C ASP A 723 -18.51 16.53 8.31
N SER A 724 -18.21 17.44 9.23
CA SER A 724 -16.90 17.60 9.83
C SER A 724 -16.67 16.60 10.96
N GLU A 725 -15.40 16.41 11.32
CA GLU A 725 -15.01 15.92 12.64
C GLU A 725 -15.60 16.77 13.77
N LEU A 726 -15.61 16.25 14.99
CA LEU A 726 -16.11 16.96 16.16
C LEU A 726 -15.19 18.15 16.54
N PHE A 727 -15.79 19.32 16.63
CA PHE A 727 -15.27 20.48 17.33
C PHE A 727 -15.47 20.34 18.85
N VAL A 728 -14.51 20.86 19.62
CA VAL A 728 -14.55 20.88 21.08
C VAL A 728 -14.53 22.32 21.55
N LEU A 729 -15.50 22.69 22.39
CA LEU A 729 -15.57 23.96 23.09
C LEU A 729 -15.16 23.76 24.56
N ARG A 730 -14.33 24.66 25.10
CA ARG A 730 -13.82 24.57 26.48
C ARG A 730 -13.78 25.94 27.19
N ASN A 731 -13.84 25.92 28.52
CA ASN A 731 -13.65 27.11 29.36
C ASN A 731 -12.26 27.12 30.03
N LEU A 732 -11.51 28.22 29.86
CA LEU A 732 -10.18 28.42 30.46
C LEU A 732 -10.20 29.34 31.70
N GLY A 733 -11.35 29.91 32.05
CA GLY A 733 -11.56 30.69 33.27
C GLY A 733 -12.14 29.86 34.41
N SER A 734 -12.02 30.33 35.65
CA SER A 734 -12.54 29.61 36.82
C SER A 734 -14.05 29.79 37.08
N ASP A 735 -14.66 30.86 36.58
CA ASP A 735 -16.12 31.04 36.53
C ASP A 735 -16.76 30.30 35.32
N VAL A 736 -18.07 30.00 35.38
CA VAL A 736 -18.78 29.19 34.36
C VAL A 736 -18.97 29.94 33.02
N LEU A 737 -18.61 29.29 31.91
CA LEU A 737 -18.84 29.74 30.53
C LEU A 737 -20.24 29.32 30.05
N THR A 738 -20.97 30.24 29.41
CA THR A 738 -22.31 30.03 28.81
C THR A 738 -22.37 30.68 27.43
N ILE A 739 -23.08 30.06 26.48
CA ILE A 739 -23.28 30.60 25.12
C ILE A 739 -24.57 31.41 25.07
N SER A 740 -24.51 32.60 24.47
CA SER A 740 -25.68 33.47 24.23
C SER A 740 -26.25 33.33 22.82
N ASN A 741 -25.42 33.02 21.83
CA ASN A 741 -25.83 32.85 20.43
C ASN A 741 -24.78 32.02 19.67
N ALA A 742 -25.20 31.23 18.68
CA ALA A 742 -24.31 30.54 17.76
C ALA A 742 -24.97 30.35 16.39
N GLY A 743 -24.27 30.69 15.29
CA GLY A 743 -24.83 30.59 13.94
C GLY A 743 -23.93 31.13 12.82
N PHE A 744 -24.34 30.89 11.58
CA PHE A 744 -23.78 31.44 10.33
C PHE A 744 -24.91 31.88 9.38
N ASP A 745 -24.57 32.55 8.27
CA ASP A 745 -25.52 33.13 7.31
C ASP A 745 -25.59 32.31 6.01
N GLY A 746 -26.60 31.45 5.86
CA GLY A 746 -26.88 30.75 4.61
C GLY A 746 -27.39 29.34 4.82
N ASP A 747 -27.72 28.67 3.72
CA ASP A 747 -28.35 27.34 3.74
C ASP A 747 -27.38 26.22 3.33
N SER A 748 -26.11 26.56 3.08
CA SER A 748 -25.09 25.61 2.59
C SER A 748 -24.27 24.96 3.70
N PHE A 749 -24.34 25.46 4.93
CA PHE A 749 -23.70 24.85 6.09
C PHE A 749 -24.75 24.49 7.14
N THR A 750 -24.45 23.51 8.00
CA THR A 750 -25.28 23.08 9.14
C THR A 750 -24.42 22.91 10.39
N THR A 751 -25.01 22.87 11.59
CA THR A 751 -24.28 22.54 12.83
C THR A 751 -25.15 21.72 13.78
N THR A 752 -24.52 20.91 14.63
CA THR A 752 -25.17 20.18 15.73
C THR A 752 -25.09 20.90 17.07
N LEU A 753 -24.43 22.06 17.16
CA LEU A 753 -24.29 22.80 18.42
C LEU A 753 -25.64 23.31 18.92
N ASP A 754 -25.97 23.01 20.18
CA ASP A 754 -27.08 23.59 20.91
C ASP A 754 -26.59 24.56 21.98
N ALA A 755 -26.75 25.86 21.72
CA ALA A 755 -26.29 26.92 22.61
C ALA A 755 -26.96 26.89 24.00
N GLU A 756 -28.19 26.37 24.11
CA GLU A 756 -28.92 26.34 25.39
C GLU A 756 -28.37 25.26 26.35
N GLU A 757 -27.65 24.27 25.83
CA GLU A 757 -27.09 23.17 26.64
C GLU A 757 -25.68 23.46 27.18
N VAL A 758 -25.02 24.53 26.73
CA VAL A 758 -23.63 24.82 27.10
C VAL A 758 -23.51 25.61 28.41
N ALA A 759 -23.00 24.94 29.44
CA ALA A 759 -22.57 25.53 30.71
C ALA A 759 -21.30 24.84 31.23
N LEU A 760 -20.12 25.44 31.00
CA LEU A 760 -18.82 24.80 31.22
C LEU A 760 -18.06 25.43 32.40
N SER A 761 -17.74 24.65 33.42
CA SER A 761 -16.74 24.97 34.45
C SER A 761 -15.32 24.90 33.88
N PHE A 762 -14.30 25.34 34.63
CA PHE A 762 -12.91 25.27 34.18
C PHE A 762 -12.53 23.87 33.67
N GLY A 763 -12.09 23.81 32.41
CA GLY A 763 -11.66 22.58 31.75
C GLY A 763 -12.78 21.63 31.27
N GLU A 764 -14.06 21.93 31.50
CA GLU A 764 -15.17 21.13 30.95
C GLU A 764 -15.33 21.36 29.43
N GLU A 765 -15.81 20.34 28.72
CA GLU A 765 -15.92 20.32 27.26
C GLU A 765 -17.35 20.16 26.76
N TYR A 766 -17.64 20.72 25.58
CA TYR A 766 -18.86 20.46 24.79
C TYR A 766 -18.47 20.14 23.35
N HIS A 767 -19.03 19.08 22.76
CA HIS A 767 -18.65 18.55 21.45
C HIS A 767 -19.76 18.78 20.42
N PHE A 768 -19.42 19.18 19.20
CA PHE A 768 -20.38 19.44 18.11
C PHE A 768 -19.71 19.30 16.74
N SER A 769 -20.47 19.28 15.66
CA SER A 769 -19.99 19.14 14.27
C SER A 769 -20.57 20.22 13.35
N MET A 770 -19.95 20.35 12.17
CA MET A 770 -20.43 21.14 11.03
C MET A 770 -20.86 20.22 9.90
N GLY A 771 -21.79 20.65 9.06
CA GLY A 771 -22.12 20.01 7.78
C GLY A 771 -22.05 21.00 6.62
N PHE A 772 -21.80 20.51 5.41
CA PHE A 772 -21.75 21.28 4.17
C PHE A 772 -22.66 20.63 3.12
N GLU A 773 -23.73 21.32 2.70
CA GLU A 773 -24.81 20.85 1.81
C GLU A 773 -25.10 21.88 0.69
N PRO A 774 -24.28 21.96 -0.38
CA PRO A 774 -24.44 22.93 -1.46
C PRO A 774 -25.47 22.49 -2.52
N PHE A 775 -26.49 23.31 -2.78
CA PHE A 775 -27.50 23.08 -3.84
C PHE A 775 -27.13 23.67 -5.21
N SER A 776 -25.94 24.27 -5.34
CA SER A 776 -25.44 24.83 -6.61
C SER A 776 -23.94 24.65 -6.71
N SER A 777 -23.42 24.48 -7.93
CA SER A 777 -21.96 24.41 -8.14
C SER A 777 -21.28 25.76 -7.90
N GLY A 778 -20.10 25.75 -7.29
CA GLY A 778 -19.31 26.95 -7.02
C GLY A 778 -18.54 26.86 -5.71
N ASP A 779 -17.81 27.94 -5.40
CA ASP A 779 -17.11 28.12 -4.12
C ASP A 779 -18.07 28.71 -3.08
N PHE A 780 -18.10 28.10 -1.89
CA PHE A 780 -18.87 28.54 -0.74
C PHE A 780 -17.91 28.88 0.39
N SER A 781 -18.18 29.98 1.08
CA SER A 781 -17.44 30.40 2.26
C SER A 781 -18.37 31.10 3.22
N ASP A 782 -18.25 30.80 4.51
CA ASP A 782 -19.03 31.42 5.58
C ASP A 782 -18.23 31.47 6.89
N THR A 783 -18.79 32.03 7.96
CA THR A 783 -18.16 32.08 9.28
C THR A 783 -19.18 31.73 10.36
N PHE A 784 -18.98 30.61 11.05
CA PHE A 784 -19.77 30.26 12.24
C PHE A 784 -19.27 31.05 13.44
N THR A 785 -20.16 31.84 14.04
CA THR A 785 -19.85 32.70 15.18
C THR A 785 -20.51 32.16 16.45
N ILE A 786 -19.74 32.00 17.52
CA ILE A 786 -20.21 31.62 18.86
C ILE A 786 -19.99 32.81 19.81
N GLU A 787 -21.08 33.37 20.33
CA GLU A 787 -21.05 34.44 21.32
C GLU A 787 -21.25 33.88 22.74
N SER A 788 -20.39 34.22 23.69
CA SER A 788 -20.44 33.74 25.07
C SER A 788 -20.15 34.84 26.09
N ASN A 789 -20.36 34.55 27.38
CA ASN A 789 -19.92 35.43 28.46
C ASN A 789 -18.38 35.44 28.65
N GLY A 790 -17.64 34.53 28.01
CA GLY A 790 -16.18 34.46 28.04
C GLY A 790 -15.49 34.92 26.75
N GLY A 791 -16.21 35.57 25.84
CA GLY A 791 -15.69 36.06 24.56
C GLY A 791 -16.48 35.57 23.34
N VAL A 792 -15.92 35.80 22.15
CA VAL A 792 -16.47 35.36 20.87
C VAL A 792 -15.47 34.40 20.21
N ALA A 793 -15.96 33.27 19.71
CA ALA A 793 -15.19 32.35 18.88
C ALA A 793 -15.76 32.32 17.45
N GLU A 794 -14.90 32.25 16.44
CA GLU A 794 -15.27 32.24 15.02
C GLU A 794 -14.63 31.03 14.33
N ILE A 795 -15.38 30.38 13.45
CA ILE A 795 -14.90 29.25 12.63
C ILE A 795 -15.12 29.59 11.17
N ALA A 796 -14.02 29.73 10.41
CA ALA A 796 -14.08 29.94 8.97
C ALA A 796 -14.50 28.65 8.25
N LEU A 797 -15.60 28.70 7.51
CA LEU A 797 -16.13 27.56 6.76
C LEU A 797 -15.87 27.76 5.27
N SER A 798 -15.45 26.71 4.58
CA SER A 798 -15.31 26.74 3.12
C SER A 798 -15.61 25.39 2.49
N GLY A 799 -16.05 25.39 1.23
CA GLY A 799 -16.23 24.18 0.45
C GLY A 799 -16.40 24.50 -1.03
N HIS A 800 -16.07 23.55 -1.90
CA HIS A 800 -16.24 23.68 -3.33
C HIS A 800 -17.23 22.64 -3.84
N SER A 801 -18.26 23.11 -4.53
CA SER A 801 -19.28 22.26 -5.11
C SER A 801 -19.07 22.09 -6.61
N ILE A 802 -18.87 20.85 -7.07
CA ILE A 802 -18.65 20.50 -8.47
C ILE A 802 -20.00 20.29 -9.17
N HIS A 803 -20.14 20.82 -10.39
CA HIS A 803 -21.36 20.61 -11.17
C HIS A 803 -21.53 19.14 -11.58
N VAL A 804 -22.69 18.57 -11.25
CA VAL A 804 -23.18 17.25 -11.69
C VAL A 804 -24.30 17.47 -12.69
N ASN A 805 -24.16 16.86 -13.87
CA ASN A 805 -25.25 16.82 -14.85
C ASN A 805 -26.40 15.95 -14.32
N PRO A 806 -27.65 16.23 -14.71
CA PRO A 806 -28.76 15.34 -14.40
C PRO A 806 -28.47 13.89 -14.80
N PHE A 807 -28.83 12.96 -13.92
CA PHE A 807 -28.58 11.54 -14.10
C PHE A 807 -29.38 10.96 -15.27
N SER A 808 -28.71 10.19 -16.13
CA SER A 808 -29.35 9.45 -17.23
C SER A 808 -28.90 7.99 -17.34
N PHE A 809 -27.65 7.68 -16.98
CA PHE A 809 -27.10 6.32 -17.09
C PHE A 809 -25.91 6.14 -16.14
N GLU A 810 -25.83 4.99 -15.47
CA GLU A 810 -24.68 4.51 -14.71
C GLU A 810 -24.55 2.98 -14.85
N GLY A 811 -23.40 2.54 -15.36
CA GLY A 811 -23.03 1.11 -15.45
C GLY A 811 -21.87 0.74 -14.53
N PHE A 812 -21.48 1.62 -13.60
CA PHE A 812 -20.45 1.42 -12.58
C PHE A 812 -19.01 1.21 -13.08
N GLU A 813 -18.77 1.37 -14.39
CA GLU A 813 -17.50 1.06 -15.05
C GLU A 813 -16.31 2.00 -14.77
N SER A 814 -16.53 3.09 -14.02
CA SER A 814 -15.48 4.07 -13.76
C SER A 814 -14.42 3.60 -12.76
N GLY A 815 -14.69 2.53 -12.01
CA GLY A 815 -13.86 2.08 -10.89
C GLY A 815 -13.96 2.96 -9.64
N VAL A 816 -14.83 3.98 -9.64
CA VAL A 816 -15.08 4.89 -8.51
C VAL A 816 -16.46 4.58 -7.93
N PHE A 817 -16.54 4.40 -6.61
CA PHE A 817 -17.79 4.11 -5.90
C PHE A 817 -17.89 4.88 -4.57
N PRO A 818 -19.03 5.51 -4.24
CA PRO A 818 -20.20 5.67 -5.11
C PRO A 818 -19.85 6.49 -6.37
N PRO A 819 -20.52 6.28 -7.51
CA PRO A 819 -20.22 7.03 -8.71
C PRO A 819 -20.44 8.54 -8.52
N HIS A 820 -19.85 9.35 -9.39
CA HIS A 820 -19.86 10.80 -9.22
C HIS A 820 -21.29 11.36 -9.14
N GLY A 821 -21.64 11.94 -7.98
CA GLY A 821 -22.96 12.51 -7.68
C GLY A 821 -23.96 11.56 -7.00
N TRP A 822 -23.59 10.29 -6.81
CA TRP A 822 -24.35 9.33 -6.01
C TRP A 822 -23.94 9.41 -4.53
N MET A 823 -24.83 8.94 -3.65
CA MET A 823 -24.58 8.90 -2.21
C MET A 823 -24.88 7.52 -1.62
N ILE A 824 -24.18 7.16 -0.55
CA ILE A 824 -24.43 5.92 0.21
C ILE A 824 -24.62 6.23 1.69
N HIS A 825 -25.49 5.47 2.36
CA HIS A 825 -25.76 5.61 3.80
C HIS A 825 -25.89 4.25 4.47
N ASP A 826 -25.21 4.11 5.61
CA ASP A 826 -25.18 2.90 6.44
C ASP A 826 -25.98 3.23 7.70
N GLU A 827 -27.24 2.81 7.74
CA GLU A 827 -28.14 3.12 8.86
C GLU A 827 -28.10 2.07 9.97
N ASP A 828 -27.51 0.89 9.71
CA ASP A 828 -27.24 -0.13 10.72
C ASP A 828 -25.89 0.04 11.44
N GLY A 829 -24.98 0.84 10.87
CA GLY A 829 -23.73 1.30 11.48
C GLY A 829 -22.67 0.22 11.58
N ASP A 830 -22.70 -0.76 10.67
CA ASP A 830 -21.76 -1.89 10.63
C ASP A 830 -20.56 -1.67 9.70
N GLU A 831 -20.50 -0.50 9.05
CA GLU A 831 -19.50 -0.04 8.09
C GLU A 831 -19.50 -0.84 6.75
N ILE A 832 -20.48 -1.72 6.52
CA ILE A 832 -20.61 -2.56 5.32
C ILE A 832 -21.80 -2.07 4.49
N ASN A 833 -21.52 -1.12 3.60
CA ASN A 833 -22.53 -0.49 2.75
C ASN A 833 -22.66 -1.12 1.35
N TRP A 834 -23.43 -0.48 0.48
CA TRP A 834 -23.27 -0.58 -0.96
C TRP A 834 -21.81 -0.33 -1.35
N MET A 835 -21.29 -1.17 -2.22
CA MET A 835 -19.92 -1.10 -2.71
C MET A 835 -19.81 -1.59 -4.16
N LEU A 836 -18.64 -1.41 -4.75
CA LEU A 836 -18.36 -1.89 -6.10
C LEU A 836 -18.02 -3.38 -6.07
N GLY A 837 -18.73 -4.17 -6.85
CA GLY A 837 -18.37 -5.54 -7.21
C GLY A 837 -17.43 -5.54 -8.42
N TYR A 838 -16.43 -6.44 -8.42
CA TYR A 838 -15.39 -6.50 -9.45
C TYR A 838 -15.27 -7.89 -10.07
N GLY A 839 -15.18 -7.94 -11.40
CA GLY A 839 -14.63 -9.09 -12.15
C GLY A 839 -15.51 -10.34 -12.16
N ASN A 840 -14.91 -11.48 -12.57
CA ASN A 840 -15.62 -12.74 -12.80
C ASN A 840 -16.23 -13.37 -11.53
N ALA A 841 -15.83 -12.94 -10.33
CA ALA A 841 -16.30 -13.48 -9.06
C ALA A 841 -17.69 -12.94 -8.67
N ILE A 842 -18.01 -11.71 -9.07
CA ILE A 842 -19.34 -11.11 -8.92
C ILE A 842 -19.67 -10.56 -10.31
N PRO A 843 -20.10 -11.44 -11.24
CA PRO A 843 -20.26 -11.05 -12.63
C PRO A 843 -21.32 -9.94 -12.73
N PRO A 844 -21.02 -8.84 -13.43
CA PRO A 844 -21.99 -7.78 -13.73
C PRO A 844 -22.95 -8.23 -14.84
N TYR A 845 -23.99 -7.43 -15.09
CA TYR A 845 -24.85 -7.63 -16.25
C TYR A 845 -24.09 -7.29 -17.54
N ASN A 846 -23.34 -6.19 -17.52
CA ASN A 846 -22.55 -5.69 -18.64
C ASN A 846 -21.24 -5.06 -18.12
N GLY A 847 -20.18 -5.06 -18.91
CA GLY A 847 -18.90 -4.49 -18.50
C GLY A 847 -18.14 -5.32 -17.45
N PHE A 848 -17.49 -4.64 -16.51
CA PHE A 848 -16.56 -5.20 -15.52
C PHE A 848 -16.98 -4.95 -14.06
N HIS A 849 -17.97 -4.07 -13.80
CA HIS A 849 -18.34 -3.63 -12.45
C HIS A 849 -19.86 -3.62 -12.22
N THR A 850 -20.29 -3.77 -10.97
CA THR A 850 -21.71 -3.71 -10.56
C THR A 850 -21.81 -3.17 -9.13
N ALA A 851 -22.92 -2.57 -8.72
CA ALA A 851 -23.16 -2.19 -7.33
C ALA A 851 -23.66 -3.40 -6.51
N ILE A 852 -23.09 -3.64 -5.33
CA ILE A 852 -23.47 -4.76 -4.46
C ILE A 852 -23.72 -4.33 -3.02
N SER A 853 -24.56 -5.06 -2.30
CA SER A 853 -24.74 -4.93 -0.84
C SER A 853 -24.96 -6.31 -0.21
N PHE A 854 -24.37 -6.54 0.97
CA PHE A 854 -24.34 -7.86 1.61
C PHE A 854 -25.39 -8.00 2.72
N SER A 855 -25.94 -9.20 2.87
CA SER A 855 -26.66 -9.63 4.09
C SER A 855 -25.93 -10.76 4.83
N TYR A 856 -24.83 -11.24 4.25
CA TYR A 856 -23.90 -12.18 4.86
C TYR A 856 -22.50 -11.99 4.26
N VAL A 857 -21.49 -11.83 5.10
CA VAL A 857 -20.08 -11.76 4.66
C VAL A 857 -19.30 -12.92 5.27
N TRP A 858 -18.53 -13.61 4.44
CA TRP A 858 -17.71 -14.73 4.91
C TRP A 858 -16.63 -14.22 5.88
N GLY A 859 -16.49 -14.86 7.04
CA GLY A 859 -15.62 -14.40 8.13
C GLY A 859 -16.27 -13.43 9.12
N ILE A 860 -17.33 -12.71 8.73
CA ILE A 860 -18.08 -11.79 9.61
C ILE A 860 -19.37 -12.46 10.12
N GLY A 861 -20.13 -13.10 9.23
CA GLY A 861 -21.38 -13.78 9.53
C GLY A 861 -22.61 -13.06 8.98
N ASP A 862 -23.76 -13.34 9.59
CA ASP A 862 -25.05 -12.74 9.23
C ASP A 862 -25.03 -11.22 9.52
N LEU A 863 -25.37 -10.42 8.51
CA LEU A 863 -25.58 -8.98 8.63
C LEU A 863 -27.08 -8.66 8.62
N THR A 864 -27.44 -7.44 9.02
CA THR A 864 -28.81 -6.93 9.01
C THR A 864 -28.87 -5.59 8.27
N PRO A 865 -28.51 -5.57 6.98
CA PRO A 865 -28.29 -4.34 6.22
C PRO A 865 -29.47 -3.36 6.34
N ASP A 866 -29.15 -2.09 6.54
CA ASP A 866 -30.01 -0.95 6.25
C ASP A 866 -29.23 0.05 5.39
N ASN A 867 -28.88 -0.45 4.19
CA ASN A 867 -27.93 0.19 3.30
C ASN A 867 -28.64 0.93 2.17
N TRP A 868 -28.38 2.22 2.03
CA TRP A 868 -29.00 3.07 1.02
C TRP A 868 -27.98 3.52 -0.04
N MET A 869 -28.38 3.49 -1.31
CA MET A 869 -27.65 4.07 -2.42
C MET A 869 -28.58 5.01 -3.20
N VAL A 870 -28.22 6.28 -3.30
CA VAL A 870 -29.07 7.36 -3.79
C VAL A 870 -28.52 7.94 -5.08
N THR A 871 -29.38 8.09 -6.10
CA THR A 871 -29.02 8.68 -7.39
C THR A 871 -28.68 10.17 -7.28
N PRO A 872 -27.93 10.74 -8.24
CA PRO A 872 -27.94 12.17 -8.48
C PRO A 872 -29.34 12.64 -8.90
N LYS A 873 -29.49 13.96 -9.03
CA LYS A 873 -30.74 14.58 -9.49
C LYS A 873 -31.15 14.05 -10.87
N ILE A 874 -32.40 13.62 -11.01
CA ILE A 874 -33.01 13.18 -12.27
C ILE A 874 -33.99 14.26 -12.72
N GLU A 875 -33.84 14.74 -13.96
CA GLU A 875 -34.80 15.66 -14.59
C GLU A 875 -35.75 14.85 -15.48
N VAL A 876 -37.01 14.70 -15.06
CA VAL A 876 -37.94 13.77 -15.72
C VAL A 876 -38.63 14.40 -16.93
N GLY A 877 -38.47 13.80 -18.10
CA GLY A 877 -39.17 14.12 -19.34
C GLY A 877 -40.57 13.49 -19.47
N GLU A 878 -41.31 13.87 -20.52
CA GLU A 878 -42.73 13.46 -20.73
C GLU A 878 -42.93 11.95 -20.95
N ASN A 879 -41.93 11.24 -21.50
CA ASN A 879 -42.04 9.82 -21.89
C ASN A 879 -40.84 8.99 -21.38
N GLN A 880 -40.43 9.19 -20.13
CA GLN A 880 -39.29 8.48 -19.56
C GLN A 880 -39.70 7.35 -18.61
N GLU A 881 -38.84 6.34 -18.55
CA GLU A 881 -38.87 5.24 -17.59
C GLU A 881 -37.50 5.11 -16.90
N PHE A 882 -37.53 4.67 -15.65
CA PHE A 882 -36.35 4.29 -14.90
C PHE A 882 -36.17 2.78 -14.99
N ALA A 883 -35.00 2.33 -15.44
CA ALA A 883 -34.67 0.92 -15.58
C ALA A 883 -33.37 0.57 -14.89
N PHE A 884 -33.25 -0.66 -14.41
CA PHE A 884 -32.00 -1.22 -13.90
C PHE A 884 -32.04 -2.75 -13.94
N TRP A 885 -30.88 -3.37 -13.89
CA TRP A 885 -30.72 -4.81 -13.81
C TRP A 885 -30.41 -5.23 -12.39
N VAL A 886 -31.11 -6.25 -11.88
CA VAL A 886 -30.92 -6.77 -10.52
C VAL A 886 -30.75 -8.29 -10.52
N ALA A 887 -29.87 -8.77 -9.64
CA ALA A 887 -29.64 -10.19 -9.38
C ALA A 887 -29.28 -10.44 -7.91
N THR A 888 -29.45 -11.67 -7.46
CA THR A 888 -28.82 -12.21 -6.24
C THR A 888 -27.65 -13.08 -6.62
N GLU A 889 -26.58 -13.11 -5.84
CA GLU A 889 -25.41 -13.94 -6.19
C GLU A 889 -25.66 -15.44 -5.93
N SER A 890 -26.33 -15.78 -4.84
CA SER A 890 -26.46 -17.18 -4.40
C SER A 890 -27.79 -17.80 -4.79
N VAL A 891 -27.75 -18.96 -5.48
CA VAL A 891 -28.95 -19.79 -5.72
C VAL A 891 -29.44 -20.48 -4.44
N ASN A 892 -28.53 -20.74 -3.50
CA ASN A 892 -28.84 -21.43 -2.24
C ASN A 892 -29.38 -20.47 -1.18
N TYR A 893 -28.98 -19.21 -1.29
CA TYR A 893 -29.35 -18.13 -0.38
C TYR A 893 -29.80 -16.88 -1.17
N PRO A 894 -30.91 -16.98 -1.92
CA PRO A 894 -31.27 -15.97 -2.93
C PRO A 894 -32.17 -14.86 -2.40
N TYR A 895 -32.60 -14.93 -1.14
CA TYR A 895 -33.74 -14.16 -0.64
C TYR A 895 -33.36 -12.76 -0.17
N GLU A 896 -32.56 -12.04 -0.95
CA GLU A 896 -32.26 -10.64 -0.69
C GLU A 896 -33.49 -9.78 -0.93
N HIS A 897 -33.84 -8.95 0.05
CA HIS A 897 -34.94 -8.01 -0.03
C HIS A 897 -34.41 -6.59 -0.25
N TYR A 898 -35.00 -5.90 -1.21
CA TYR A 898 -34.65 -4.50 -1.46
C TYR A 898 -35.90 -3.68 -1.76
N GLU A 899 -35.78 -2.40 -1.46
CA GLU A 899 -36.79 -1.39 -1.68
C GLU A 899 -36.25 -0.27 -2.58
N LEU A 900 -37.13 0.33 -3.37
CA LEU A 900 -36.84 1.51 -4.18
C LEU A 900 -37.69 2.66 -3.67
N TYR A 901 -37.06 3.76 -3.27
CA TYR A 901 -37.74 4.96 -2.82
C TYR A 901 -37.53 6.12 -3.80
N LEU A 902 -38.46 7.08 -3.77
CA LEU A 902 -38.37 8.32 -4.52
C LEU A 902 -38.55 9.53 -3.60
N SER A 903 -37.78 10.58 -3.88
CA SER A 903 -37.94 11.90 -3.30
C SER A 903 -38.10 12.94 -4.41
N ALA A 904 -39.01 13.90 -4.23
CA ALA A 904 -39.22 15.04 -5.12
C ALA A 904 -38.78 16.38 -4.48
N THR A 905 -38.01 16.31 -3.38
CA THR A 905 -37.52 17.50 -2.64
C THR A 905 -36.00 17.54 -2.63
N THR A 906 -35.36 16.73 -1.78
CA THR A 906 -33.90 16.58 -1.67
C THR A 906 -33.52 15.11 -1.60
N ASN A 907 -32.23 14.81 -1.68
CA ASN A 907 -31.68 13.47 -1.52
C ASN A 907 -31.30 13.13 -0.07
N ARG A 908 -31.80 13.87 0.93
CA ARG A 908 -31.63 13.49 2.33
C ARG A 908 -32.52 12.29 2.65
N LEU A 909 -32.01 11.33 3.42
CA LEU A 909 -32.71 10.09 3.75
C LEU A 909 -34.12 10.31 4.34
N ASP A 910 -34.29 11.33 5.17
CA ASP A 910 -35.58 11.67 5.80
C ASP A 910 -36.66 12.13 4.79
N GLN A 911 -36.27 12.43 3.54
CA GLN A 911 -37.17 12.82 2.46
C GLN A 911 -37.64 11.64 1.60
N PHE A 912 -37.01 10.46 1.70
CA PHE A 912 -37.40 9.26 0.96
C PHE A 912 -38.62 8.57 1.57
N ILE A 913 -39.77 9.24 1.52
CA ILE A 913 -41.03 8.76 2.11
C ILE A 913 -41.95 8.02 1.10
N HIS A 914 -41.63 8.06 -0.20
CA HIS A 914 -42.43 7.42 -1.25
C HIS A 914 -41.79 6.11 -1.73
N LEU A 915 -42.37 4.97 -1.34
CA LEU A 915 -41.96 3.64 -1.81
C LEU A 915 -42.46 3.40 -3.25
N LEU A 916 -41.53 3.24 -4.20
CA LEU A 916 -41.81 2.88 -5.60
C LEU A 916 -41.94 1.38 -5.80
N HIS A 917 -41.07 0.60 -5.16
CA HIS A 917 -40.98 -0.83 -5.34
C HIS A 917 -40.42 -1.53 -4.11
N SER A 918 -40.81 -2.78 -3.90
CA SER A 918 -40.30 -3.64 -2.84
C SER A 918 -40.44 -5.08 -3.30
N GLU A 919 -39.35 -5.85 -3.29
CA GLU A 919 -39.38 -7.27 -3.61
C GLU A 919 -38.30 -8.05 -2.86
N THR A 920 -38.52 -9.36 -2.72
CA THR A 920 -37.49 -10.31 -2.27
C THR A 920 -37.13 -11.22 -3.45
N LEU A 921 -35.85 -11.21 -3.81
CA LEU A 921 -35.30 -12.03 -4.89
C LEU A 921 -35.50 -13.53 -4.62
N GLN A 922 -35.49 -14.32 -5.69
CA GLN A 922 -35.79 -15.75 -5.67
C GLN A 922 -34.62 -16.53 -6.33
N PRO A 923 -34.53 -17.86 -6.16
CA PRO A 923 -33.43 -18.64 -6.76
C PRO A 923 -33.28 -18.50 -8.29
N LYS A 924 -34.36 -18.09 -8.99
CA LYS A 924 -34.34 -17.83 -10.44
C LYS A 924 -33.64 -16.52 -10.82
N ASP A 925 -33.47 -15.61 -9.86
CA ASP A 925 -32.95 -14.25 -10.04
C ASP A 925 -31.43 -14.20 -9.82
N THR A 926 -30.74 -15.35 -9.92
CA THR A 926 -29.26 -15.40 -10.01
C THR A 926 -28.74 -14.97 -11.38
N ALA A 927 -29.59 -15.04 -12.40
CA ALA A 927 -29.39 -14.34 -13.64
C ALA A 927 -30.00 -12.93 -13.52
N PHE A 928 -29.29 -11.92 -14.01
CA PHE A 928 -29.79 -10.56 -14.03
C PHE A 928 -31.15 -10.47 -14.74
N SER A 929 -32.03 -9.71 -14.12
CA SER A 929 -33.36 -9.43 -14.64
C SER A 929 -33.64 -7.94 -14.55
N GLU A 930 -34.15 -7.37 -15.64
CA GLU A 930 -34.45 -5.95 -15.71
C GLU A 930 -35.69 -5.63 -14.88
N ARG A 931 -35.72 -4.43 -14.29
CA ARG A 931 -36.89 -3.80 -13.70
C ARG A 931 -37.08 -2.45 -14.38
N VAL A 932 -38.34 -2.12 -14.70
CA VAL A 932 -38.70 -0.91 -15.44
C VAL A 932 -39.87 -0.23 -14.75
N PHE A 933 -39.72 1.06 -14.44
CA PHE A 933 -40.70 1.88 -13.73
C PHE A 933 -41.02 3.15 -14.54
N PRO A 934 -42.28 3.36 -14.96
CA PRO A 934 -42.63 4.54 -15.74
C PRO A 934 -42.60 5.79 -14.85
N LEU A 935 -41.96 6.86 -15.33
CA LEU A 935 -41.81 8.12 -14.57
C LEU A 935 -42.83 9.21 -14.96
N HIS A 936 -43.82 8.89 -15.79
CA HIS A 936 -44.80 9.84 -16.33
C HIS A 936 -45.55 10.68 -15.28
N GLU A 937 -45.72 10.21 -14.04
CA GLU A 937 -46.34 10.97 -12.95
C GLU A 937 -45.47 12.14 -12.44
N TYR A 938 -44.17 12.09 -12.71
CA TYR A 938 -43.16 13.06 -12.28
C TYR A 938 -42.65 13.93 -13.44
N ALA A 939 -43.25 13.84 -14.62
CA ALA A 939 -42.85 14.64 -15.79
C ALA A 939 -42.75 16.13 -15.45
N GLY A 940 -41.60 16.73 -15.77
CA GLY A 940 -41.27 18.13 -15.50
C GLY A 940 -40.84 18.44 -14.06
N GLN A 941 -40.61 17.43 -13.21
CA GLN A 941 -40.08 17.58 -11.85
C GLN A 941 -38.65 17.06 -11.74
N ASP A 942 -37.91 17.61 -10.78
CA ASP A 942 -36.61 17.07 -10.35
C ASP A 942 -36.87 16.03 -9.26
N ILE A 943 -36.34 14.82 -9.43
CA ILE A 943 -36.50 13.73 -8.47
C ILE A 943 -35.15 13.09 -8.12
N TYR A 944 -35.15 12.29 -7.07
CA TYR A 944 -34.07 11.40 -6.66
C TYR A 944 -34.65 10.03 -6.39
N ILE A 945 -33.91 8.98 -6.72
CA ILE A 945 -34.30 7.59 -6.47
C ILE A 945 -33.25 6.95 -5.55
N ALA A 946 -33.69 6.13 -4.60
CA ALA A 946 -32.80 5.43 -3.67
C ALA A 946 -33.08 3.93 -3.68
N PHE A 947 -32.01 3.14 -3.77
CA PHE A 947 -32.01 1.71 -3.53
C PHE A 947 -31.71 1.45 -2.08
N ARG A 948 -32.57 0.70 -1.39
CA ARG A 948 -32.36 0.31 0.00
C ARG A 948 -32.29 -1.21 0.09
N HIS A 949 -31.14 -1.74 0.50
CA HIS A 949 -31.01 -3.15 0.84
C HIS A 949 -31.35 -3.33 2.32
N THR A 950 -32.42 -4.07 2.61
CA THR A 950 -32.94 -4.20 3.98
C THR A 950 -33.76 -5.46 4.16
N GLU A 951 -34.10 -5.81 5.40
CA GLU A 951 -34.87 -7.01 5.77
C GLU A 951 -34.26 -8.35 5.29
N SER A 952 -33.00 -8.34 4.85
CA SER A 952 -32.20 -9.51 4.48
C SER A 952 -31.33 -9.95 5.64
N VAL A 953 -31.23 -11.25 5.91
CA VAL A 953 -30.27 -11.78 6.90
C VAL A 953 -29.77 -13.14 6.43
N GLY A 954 -28.45 -13.33 6.43
CA GLY A 954 -27.84 -14.64 6.21
C GLY A 954 -28.10 -15.18 4.80
N GLN A 955 -28.30 -14.30 3.80
CA GLN A 955 -28.49 -14.72 2.42
C GLN A 955 -27.15 -14.77 1.70
N TYR A 956 -26.74 -13.69 1.04
CA TYR A 956 -25.35 -13.43 0.65
C TYR A 956 -25.16 -11.95 0.25
N LEU A 957 -25.47 -11.61 -1.00
CA LEU A 957 -25.48 -10.25 -1.52
C LEU A 957 -26.49 -10.06 -2.67
N ILE A 958 -26.98 -8.83 -2.79
CA ILE A 958 -27.72 -8.31 -3.95
C ILE A 958 -26.76 -7.58 -4.91
N LYS A 959 -27.07 -7.61 -6.21
CA LYS A 959 -26.34 -6.93 -7.29
C LYS A 959 -27.28 -6.04 -8.09
N ILE A 960 -26.85 -4.81 -8.38
CA ILE A 960 -27.55 -3.83 -9.23
C ILE A 960 -26.59 -3.33 -10.29
N ASP A 961 -27.06 -3.26 -11.53
CA ASP A 961 -26.23 -2.86 -12.67
C ASP A 961 -27.05 -2.14 -13.76
N ASP A 962 -26.36 -1.44 -14.66
CA ASP A 962 -26.92 -0.70 -15.80
C ASP A 962 -28.19 0.11 -15.41
N VAL A 963 -28.04 1.01 -14.44
CA VAL A 963 -29.11 1.91 -13.99
C VAL A 963 -29.28 3.03 -15.00
N GLU A 964 -30.49 3.22 -15.51
CA GLU A 964 -30.73 4.21 -16.56
C GLU A 964 -32.10 4.88 -16.50
N VAL A 965 -32.15 6.10 -17.05
CA VAL A 965 -33.36 6.82 -17.38
C VAL A 965 -33.42 6.90 -18.90
N ARG A 966 -34.39 6.20 -19.49
CA ARG A 966 -34.53 6.08 -20.95
C ARG A 966 -35.93 6.46 -21.41
N ASP A 967 -36.07 6.69 -22.71
CA ASP A 967 -37.39 6.84 -23.34
C ASP A 967 -38.09 5.47 -23.39
N VAL A 968 -39.41 5.46 -23.16
CA VAL A 968 -40.22 4.24 -23.22
C VAL A 968 -40.11 3.58 -24.61
N PHE A 969 -39.73 2.30 -24.68
CA PHE A 969 -39.64 1.54 -25.94
C PHE A 969 -41.04 1.34 -26.56
N THR A 970 -41.21 1.73 -27.84
CA THR A 970 -42.47 1.58 -28.57
C THR A 970 -42.25 0.96 -29.95
N VAL A 971 -43.19 0.13 -30.40
CA VAL A 971 -43.17 -0.50 -31.74
C VAL A 971 -44.12 0.26 -32.65
N ALA A 972 -43.62 0.72 -33.80
CA ALA A 972 -44.39 1.47 -34.78
C ALA A 972 -45.46 0.57 -35.44
N MET A 973 -46.67 1.12 -35.61
CA MET A 973 -47.77 0.43 -36.28
C MET A 973 -47.39 0.05 -37.72
N PRO A 974 -47.85 -1.12 -38.22
CA PRO A 974 -47.70 -1.44 -39.63
C PRO A 974 -48.41 -0.44 -40.54
N TYR A 975 -47.92 -0.30 -41.77
CA TYR A 975 -48.58 0.36 -42.89
C TYR A 975 -48.59 -0.54 -44.13
N ALA A 976 -49.58 -0.34 -45.01
CA ALA A 976 -49.80 -1.18 -46.19
C ALA A 976 -49.54 -0.44 -47.51
N LEU A 977 -48.93 -1.12 -48.48
CA LEU A 977 -48.71 -0.63 -49.85
C LEU A 977 -49.25 -1.65 -50.87
N PRO A 978 -50.16 -1.25 -51.79
CA PRO A 978 -50.76 0.08 -51.91
C PRO A 978 -51.65 0.42 -50.71
N GLU A 979 -51.90 1.71 -50.45
CA GLU A 979 -52.79 2.15 -49.36
C GLU A 979 -54.20 1.52 -49.48
N PRO A 980 -54.91 1.29 -48.35
CA PRO A 980 -56.24 0.70 -48.34
C PRO A 980 -57.25 1.48 -49.20
N GLY A 981 -58.10 0.75 -49.93
CA GLY A 981 -59.09 1.34 -50.82
C GLY A 981 -59.62 0.38 -51.90
N GLU A 982 -60.19 0.94 -52.96
CA GLU A 982 -60.67 0.16 -54.12
C GLU A 982 -59.49 -0.27 -55.01
N VAL A 983 -59.30 -1.58 -55.21
CA VAL A 983 -58.21 -2.16 -56.00
C VAL A 983 -58.71 -3.19 -57.02
N PRO A 984 -57.98 -3.43 -58.13
CA PRO A 984 -58.30 -4.51 -59.06
C PRO A 984 -58.14 -5.90 -58.44
N VAL A 985 -58.86 -6.90 -58.97
CA VAL A 985 -58.69 -8.30 -58.60
C VAL A 985 -57.24 -8.77 -58.87
N GLY A 986 -56.63 -9.46 -57.91
CA GLY A 986 -55.25 -9.94 -57.98
C GLY A 986 -54.20 -8.91 -57.54
N THR A 987 -54.59 -7.81 -56.90
CA THR A 987 -53.63 -6.81 -56.37
C THR A 987 -52.81 -7.40 -55.22
N GLU A 988 -51.48 -7.26 -55.28
CA GLU A 988 -50.55 -7.63 -54.22
C GLU A 988 -50.41 -6.48 -53.20
N VAL A 989 -50.67 -6.77 -51.92
CA VAL A 989 -50.52 -5.84 -50.78
C VAL A 989 -49.32 -6.25 -49.94
N TYR A 990 -48.41 -5.30 -49.71
CA TYR A 990 -47.24 -5.45 -48.87
C TYR A 990 -47.43 -4.70 -47.55
N LEU A 991 -47.00 -5.29 -46.44
CA LEU A 991 -47.00 -4.66 -45.11
C LEU A 991 -45.56 -4.28 -44.70
N TYR A 992 -45.43 -3.13 -44.06
CA TYR A 992 -44.16 -2.58 -43.57
C TYR A 992 -44.35 -1.98 -42.17
N THR A 993 -43.26 -1.79 -41.44
CA THR A 993 -43.22 -1.04 -40.17
C THR A 993 -41.92 -0.25 -40.13
N ASP A 994 -41.93 0.89 -39.44
CA ASP A 994 -40.75 1.73 -39.27
C ASP A 994 -39.81 1.21 -38.16
N THR A 995 -40.25 0.22 -37.37
CA THR A 995 -39.39 -0.48 -36.40
C THR A 995 -38.54 -1.52 -37.13
N ASP A 996 -37.25 -1.21 -37.32
CA ASP A 996 -36.29 -2.06 -38.03
C ASP A 996 -36.17 -3.45 -37.39
N GLY A 997 -36.31 -4.50 -38.19
CA GLY A 997 -36.28 -5.89 -37.72
C GLY A 997 -37.56 -6.40 -37.03
N ALA A 998 -38.60 -5.57 -36.86
CA ALA A 998 -39.86 -6.02 -36.29
C ALA A 998 -40.61 -6.97 -37.23
N GLN A 999 -41.19 -8.03 -36.65
CA GLN A 999 -42.00 -9.00 -37.39
C GLN A 999 -43.44 -8.50 -37.49
N ILE A 1000 -44.05 -8.58 -38.68
CA ILE A 1000 -45.44 -8.18 -38.88
C ILE A 1000 -46.32 -9.42 -38.91
N PHE A 1001 -47.34 -9.45 -38.05
CA PHE A 1001 -48.35 -10.50 -38.02
C PHE A 1001 -49.71 -9.93 -38.42
N TYR A 1002 -50.48 -10.69 -39.20
CA TYR A 1002 -51.77 -10.23 -39.71
C TYR A 1002 -52.87 -11.30 -39.67
N THR A 1003 -54.10 -10.83 -39.77
CA THR A 1003 -55.33 -11.62 -39.90
C THR A 1003 -56.21 -11.06 -41.02
N LEU A 1004 -56.97 -11.94 -41.67
CA LEU A 1004 -57.91 -11.58 -42.75
C LEU A 1004 -59.38 -11.85 -42.36
N ASP A 1005 -59.63 -12.44 -41.20
CA ASP A 1005 -60.95 -12.82 -40.71
C ASP A 1005 -61.59 -11.74 -39.80
N GLY A 1006 -60.92 -10.60 -39.65
CA GLY A 1006 -61.35 -9.45 -38.85
C GLY A 1006 -61.01 -9.54 -37.36
N GLN A 1007 -60.41 -10.64 -36.87
CA GLN A 1007 -59.89 -10.73 -35.49
C GLN A 1007 -58.65 -9.85 -35.32
N ASN A 1008 -58.36 -9.42 -34.09
CA ASN A 1008 -57.10 -8.70 -33.83
C ASN A 1008 -55.94 -9.71 -33.89
N PRO A 1009 -54.86 -9.40 -34.64
CA PRO A 1009 -53.69 -10.26 -34.72
C PRO A 1009 -52.88 -10.26 -33.41
N ASP A 1010 -52.15 -11.35 -33.19
CA ASP A 1010 -51.19 -11.59 -32.12
C ASP A 1010 -49.92 -12.28 -32.69
N ASN A 1011 -48.91 -12.58 -31.87
CA ASN A 1011 -47.68 -13.25 -32.31
C ASN A 1011 -47.85 -14.74 -32.70
N GLN A 1012 -49.07 -15.28 -32.67
CA GLN A 1012 -49.43 -16.60 -33.19
C GLN A 1012 -50.24 -16.51 -34.50
N SER A 1013 -50.55 -15.29 -34.95
CA SER A 1013 -51.25 -15.02 -36.20
C SER A 1013 -50.34 -15.26 -37.42
N THR A 1014 -50.81 -14.99 -38.63
CA THR A 1014 -50.02 -15.28 -39.84
C THR A 1014 -48.86 -14.29 -39.94
N LEU A 1015 -47.62 -14.78 -40.00
CA LEU A 1015 -46.45 -13.95 -40.27
C LEU A 1015 -46.55 -13.41 -41.71
N PHE A 1016 -46.16 -12.15 -41.90
CA PHE A 1016 -46.09 -11.53 -43.21
C PHE A 1016 -44.74 -11.80 -43.88
N ASP A 1017 -44.71 -12.80 -44.76
CA ASP A 1017 -43.50 -13.25 -45.48
C ASP A 1017 -43.61 -13.06 -47.01
N ASP A 1018 -44.85 -12.96 -47.50
CA ASP A 1018 -45.21 -12.82 -48.92
C ASP A 1018 -46.37 -11.81 -49.05
N PRO A 1019 -46.52 -11.13 -50.21
CA PRO A 1019 -47.62 -10.18 -50.42
C PRO A 1019 -49.00 -10.84 -50.31
N ILE A 1020 -49.94 -10.10 -49.73
CA ILE A 1020 -51.34 -10.51 -49.59
C ILE A 1020 -52.08 -10.20 -50.89
N ILE A 1021 -52.57 -11.23 -51.59
CA ILE A 1021 -53.27 -11.07 -52.86
C ILE A 1021 -54.77 -10.82 -52.63
N ILE A 1022 -55.29 -9.71 -53.14
CA ILE A 1022 -56.69 -9.28 -52.98
C ILE A 1022 -57.54 -9.81 -54.15
N GLU A 1023 -58.28 -10.89 -53.91
CA GLU A 1023 -59.21 -11.51 -54.88
C GLU A 1023 -60.68 -11.10 -54.65
N THR A 1024 -61.01 -10.73 -53.41
CA THR A 1024 -62.33 -10.25 -52.99
C THR A 1024 -62.16 -9.09 -52.00
N ASP A 1025 -63.26 -8.40 -51.65
CA ASP A 1025 -63.23 -7.44 -50.53
C ASP A 1025 -62.58 -8.09 -49.30
N THR A 1026 -61.53 -7.47 -48.78
CA THR A 1026 -60.65 -8.04 -47.75
C THR A 1026 -60.29 -6.96 -46.74
N GLY A 1027 -60.55 -7.23 -45.46
CA GLY A 1027 -60.03 -6.44 -44.35
C GLY A 1027 -58.79 -7.11 -43.78
N ILE A 1028 -57.68 -6.37 -43.70
CA ILE A 1028 -56.42 -6.82 -43.12
C ILE A 1028 -56.24 -6.09 -41.79
N LYS A 1029 -56.04 -6.84 -40.71
CA LYS A 1029 -55.52 -6.27 -39.46
C LYS A 1029 -54.10 -6.75 -39.24
N ALA A 1030 -53.21 -5.85 -38.86
CA ALA A 1030 -51.80 -6.16 -38.65
C ALA A 1030 -51.25 -5.52 -37.38
N ILE A 1031 -50.27 -6.19 -36.79
CA ILE A 1031 -49.42 -5.68 -35.70
C ILE A 1031 -47.96 -5.88 -36.10
N ALA A 1032 -47.10 -4.98 -35.65
CA ALA A 1032 -45.67 -5.23 -35.61
C ALA A 1032 -45.31 -5.73 -34.20
N PHE A 1033 -44.36 -6.65 -34.13
CA PHE A 1033 -43.93 -7.29 -32.90
C PHE A 1033 -42.40 -7.32 -32.85
N MET A 1034 -41.85 -6.78 -31.76
CA MET A 1034 -40.42 -6.79 -31.48
C MET A 1034 -40.21 -6.74 -29.96
N ASN A 1035 -39.26 -7.53 -29.45
CA ASN A 1035 -38.89 -7.59 -28.03
C ASN A 1035 -40.11 -7.70 -27.09
N ASP A 1036 -41.00 -8.66 -27.38
CA ASP A 1036 -42.24 -8.92 -26.63
C ASP A 1036 -43.24 -7.75 -26.53
N THR A 1037 -43.01 -6.68 -27.28
CA THR A 1037 -43.89 -5.50 -27.36
C THR A 1037 -44.65 -5.51 -28.68
N TYR A 1038 -45.95 -5.24 -28.60
CA TYR A 1038 -46.82 -5.07 -29.76
C TYR A 1038 -46.93 -3.60 -30.13
N SER A 1039 -47.01 -3.31 -31.43
CA SER A 1039 -47.61 -2.06 -31.87
C SER A 1039 -49.11 -2.04 -31.56
N ASP A 1040 -49.72 -0.86 -31.63
CA ASP A 1040 -51.17 -0.78 -31.81
C ASP A 1040 -51.62 -1.53 -33.08
N VAL A 1041 -52.88 -2.01 -33.08
CA VAL A 1041 -53.44 -2.76 -34.23
C VAL A 1041 -53.75 -1.81 -35.38
N ALA A 1042 -53.04 -1.97 -36.50
CA ALA A 1042 -53.34 -1.30 -37.76
C ALA A 1042 -54.44 -2.07 -38.53
N ALA A 1043 -55.33 -1.35 -39.20
CA ALA A 1043 -56.41 -1.93 -40.00
C ALA A 1043 -56.45 -1.32 -41.41
N PHE A 1044 -56.53 -2.18 -42.43
CA PHE A 1044 -56.53 -1.82 -43.84
C PHE A 1044 -57.69 -2.52 -44.56
N ASP A 1045 -58.65 -1.76 -45.09
CA ASP A 1045 -59.80 -2.30 -45.81
C ASP A 1045 -59.65 -2.13 -47.32
N TYR A 1046 -59.73 -3.24 -48.06
CA TYR A 1046 -59.69 -3.26 -49.53
C TYR A 1046 -61.02 -3.72 -50.12
N THR A 1047 -61.46 -3.05 -51.20
CA THR A 1047 -62.65 -3.44 -51.98
C THR A 1047 -62.27 -3.74 -53.42
N VAL A 1048 -62.85 -4.78 -54.02
CA VAL A 1048 -62.48 -5.24 -55.37
C VAL A 1048 -63.38 -4.62 -56.43
N SER A 1049 -62.76 -3.91 -57.38
CA SER A 1049 -63.47 -3.40 -58.56
C SER A 1049 -63.65 -4.50 -59.61
N THR A 1050 -64.90 -4.81 -59.99
CA THR A 1050 -65.22 -5.82 -61.03
C THR A 1050 -65.20 -5.27 -62.46
N THR A 1051 -64.57 -4.11 -62.68
CA THR A 1051 -64.52 -3.48 -64.00
C THR A 1051 -63.19 -3.77 -64.67
N ASP A 1052 -63.19 -4.71 -65.62
CA ASP A 1052 -62.09 -4.98 -66.56
C ASP A 1052 -61.68 -3.70 -67.30
N LEU A 1053 -60.66 -3.02 -66.79
CA LEU A 1053 -59.86 -2.07 -67.54
C LEU A 1053 -58.39 -2.35 -67.25
N TYR A 1054 -57.80 -3.14 -68.17
CA TYR A 1054 -56.38 -3.14 -68.45
C TYR A 1054 -55.91 -1.70 -68.67
N GLN A 1055 -55.33 -1.10 -67.63
CA GLN A 1055 -54.47 0.07 -67.79
C GLN A 1055 -53.02 -0.44 -67.93
N PRO A 1056 -52.26 0.02 -68.93
CA PRO A 1056 -50.83 -0.24 -68.94
C PRO A 1056 -50.26 0.39 -67.66
N GLN A 1057 -49.58 -0.41 -66.83
CA GLN A 1057 -48.80 0.09 -65.70
C GLN A 1057 -47.97 1.26 -66.18
N ALA A 1058 -48.27 2.45 -65.67
CA ALA A 1058 -47.31 3.53 -65.70
C ALA A 1058 -46.10 3.04 -64.90
N HIS A 1059 -44.93 3.07 -65.52
CA HIS A 1059 -43.63 2.86 -64.89
C HIS A 1059 -43.40 3.94 -63.82
N ALA A 1060 -44.08 3.86 -62.67
CA ALA A 1060 -44.00 4.84 -61.61
C ALA A 1060 -43.03 4.34 -60.54
N VAL A 1061 -41.89 5.02 -60.43
CA VAL A 1061 -41.03 4.93 -59.25
C VAL A 1061 -41.75 5.58 -58.08
N GLN A 1062 -41.78 4.95 -56.91
CA GLN A 1062 -42.38 5.50 -55.69
C GLN A 1062 -41.30 5.81 -54.66
N ILE A 1063 -41.56 6.81 -53.82
CA ILE A 1063 -40.72 7.17 -52.68
C ILE A 1063 -41.55 7.32 -51.41
N TYR A 1064 -41.03 6.85 -50.28
CA TYR A 1064 -41.68 6.90 -48.97
C TYR A 1064 -40.65 6.80 -47.83
N PRO A 1065 -40.85 7.44 -46.66
CA PRO A 1065 -41.81 8.52 -46.43
C PRO A 1065 -41.37 9.79 -47.17
N ASN A 1066 -42.32 10.66 -47.50
CA ASN A 1066 -42.03 11.96 -48.11
C ASN A 1066 -43.07 12.98 -47.64
N PRO A 1067 -42.79 13.78 -46.60
CA PRO A 1067 -41.46 14.11 -46.07
C PRO A 1067 -40.72 12.94 -45.38
N ALA A 1068 -39.40 12.92 -45.52
CA ALA A 1068 -38.49 11.94 -44.91
C ALA A 1068 -37.74 12.59 -43.75
N SER A 1069 -37.65 11.88 -42.62
CA SER A 1069 -36.74 12.19 -41.52
C SER A 1069 -35.35 11.68 -41.88
N ASP A 1070 -34.98 10.46 -41.51
CA ASP A 1070 -33.61 9.97 -41.68
C ASP A 1070 -33.46 8.94 -42.81
N ARG A 1071 -34.56 8.32 -43.24
CA ARG A 1071 -34.57 7.30 -44.29
C ARG A 1071 -35.59 7.64 -45.38
N LEU A 1072 -35.22 7.36 -46.63
CA LEU A 1072 -36.09 7.47 -47.80
C LEU A 1072 -36.04 6.17 -48.61
N HIS A 1073 -37.13 5.43 -48.63
CA HIS A 1073 -37.31 4.25 -49.45
C HIS A 1073 -37.66 4.63 -50.88
N VAL A 1074 -37.09 3.90 -51.84
CA VAL A 1074 -37.34 4.05 -53.26
C VAL A 1074 -37.67 2.69 -53.84
N SER A 1075 -38.79 2.59 -54.55
CA SER A 1075 -39.23 1.37 -55.22
C SER A 1075 -39.47 1.60 -56.71
N LYS A 1076 -39.10 0.63 -57.54
CA LYS A 1076 -39.40 0.62 -58.97
C LYS A 1076 -39.98 -0.72 -59.41
N HIS A 1077 -40.55 -0.71 -60.61
CA HIS A 1077 -41.36 -1.82 -61.11
C HIS A 1077 -40.53 -3.02 -61.62
N ASP A 1078 -39.31 -2.81 -62.10
CA ASP A 1078 -38.45 -3.88 -62.64
C ASP A 1078 -37.20 -4.15 -61.79
N ASP A 1079 -36.50 -5.25 -62.05
CA ASP A 1079 -35.29 -5.67 -61.32
C ASP A 1079 -33.98 -5.10 -61.90
N GLY A 1080 -34.03 -4.22 -62.91
CA GLY A 1080 -32.83 -3.67 -63.54
C GLY A 1080 -32.00 -2.78 -62.63
N ASP A 1081 -30.72 -2.57 -62.93
CA ASP A 1081 -29.92 -1.65 -62.12
C ASP A 1081 -30.27 -0.19 -62.43
N ALA A 1082 -30.24 0.66 -61.39
CA ALA A 1082 -30.47 2.10 -61.50
C ALA A 1082 -29.45 2.90 -60.70
N VAL A 1083 -29.13 4.09 -61.19
CA VAL A 1083 -28.35 5.10 -60.45
C VAL A 1083 -29.30 6.17 -59.93
N LEU A 1084 -29.30 6.37 -58.62
CA LEU A 1084 -30.13 7.34 -57.93
C LEU A 1084 -29.26 8.52 -57.53
N THR A 1085 -29.54 9.70 -58.05
CA THR A 1085 -28.79 10.93 -57.78
C THR A 1085 -29.70 11.94 -57.10
N LEU A 1086 -29.38 12.34 -55.88
CA LEU A 1086 -30.09 13.42 -55.18
C LEU A 1086 -29.43 14.76 -55.50
N VAL A 1087 -30.22 15.74 -55.91
CA VAL A 1087 -29.77 17.11 -56.18
C VAL A 1087 -30.53 18.10 -55.30
N ASP A 1088 -29.89 19.22 -54.97
CA ASP A 1088 -30.55 20.34 -54.29
C ASP A 1088 -31.44 21.15 -55.25
N VAL A 1089 -32.15 22.15 -54.73
CA VAL A 1089 -33.02 23.04 -55.54
C VAL A 1089 -32.27 23.85 -56.61
N THR A 1090 -30.95 23.94 -56.55
CA THR A 1090 -30.11 24.60 -57.55
C THR A 1090 -29.65 23.65 -58.66
N GLY A 1091 -29.92 22.35 -58.51
CA GLY A 1091 -29.49 21.29 -59.43
C GLY A 1091 -28.08 20.76 -59.14
N SER A 1092 -27.48 21.13 -58.00
CA SER A 1092 -26.16 20.62 -57.59
C SER A 1092 -26.32 19.22 -56.98
N ARG A 1093 -25.44 18.29 -57.37
CA ARG A 1093 -25.44 16.91 -56.86
C ARG A 1093 -25.03 16.87 -55.39
N VAL A 1094 -25.89 16.28 -54.57
CA VAL A 1094 -25.70 16.15 -53.12
C VAL A 1094 -25.22 14.74 -52.78
N MET A 1095 -25.93 13.71 -53.25
CA MET A 1095 -25.59 12.30 -53.03
C MET A 1095 -25.92 11.44 -54.24
N GLU A 1096 -25.34 10.24 -54.30
CA GLU A 1096 -25.57 9.26 -55.37
C GLU A 1096 -25.49 7.84 -54.83
N TRP A 1097 -26.42 6.99 -55.26
CA TRP A 1097 -26.50 5.57 -54.90
C TRP A 1097 -26.68 4.70 -56.13
N THR A 1098 -26.30 3.43 -56.01
CA THR A 1098 -26.61 2.40 -57.00
C THR A 1098 -27.62 1.45 -56.41
N MET A 1099 -28.73 1.23 -57.13
CA MET A 1099 -29.76 0.27 -56.77
C MET A 1099 -29.67 -0.94 -57.69
N THR A 1100 -29.53 -2.11 -57.08
CA THR A 1100 -29.62 -3.43 -57.74
C THR A 1100 -30.93 -4.08 -57.28
N GLY A 1101 -31.86 -4.33 -58.20
CA GLY A 1101 -33.21 -4.84 -57.87
C GLY A 1101 -34.29 -3.76 -57.79
N ARG A 1102 -35.43 -4.09 -57.16
CA ARG A 1102 -36.65 -3.25 -57.15
C ARG A 1102 -36.70 -2.20 -56.05
N HIS A 1103 -35.97 -2.38 -54.95
CA HIS A 1103 -36.09 -1.54 -53.76
C HIS A 1103 -34.72 -1.14 -53.22
N ILE A 1104 -34.62 0.07 -52.69
CA ILE A 1104 -33.48 0.54 -51.90
C ILE A 1104 -33.95 1.50 -50.81
N THR A 1105 -33.30 1.46 -49.66
CA THR A 1105 -33.45 2.45 -48.59
C THR A 1105 -32.25 3.40 -48.64
N LEU A 1106 -32.51 4.70 -48.70
CA LEU A 1106 -31.50 5.74 -48.73
C LEU A 1106 -31.39 6.40 -47.37
N ASP A 1107 -30.18 6.51 -46.84
CA ASP A 1107 -29.89 7.33 -45.66
C ASP A 1107 -29.83 8.81 -46.06
N VAL A 1108 -30.71 9.61 -45.46
CA VAL A 1108 -30.85 11.05 -45.68
C VAL A 1108 -30.71 11.85 -44.38
N SER A 1109 -30.28 11.20 -43.29
CA SER A 1109 -30.10 11.80 -41.96
C SER A 1109 -29.20 13.05 -42.00
N MET A 1110 -28.12 12.99 -42.78
CA MET A 1110 -27.11 14.05 -42.93
C MET A 1110 -27.56 15.25 -43.77
N LEU A 1111 -28.76 15.20 -44.38
CA LEU A 1111 -29.31 16.31 -45.16
C LEU A 1111 -29.89 17.38 -44.25
N LYS A 1112 -29.79 18.64 -44.68
CA LYS A 1112 -30.48 19.74 -44.01
C LYS A 1112 -31.99 19.67 -44.32
N PRO A 1113 -32.85 20.10 -43.39
CA PRO A 1113 -34.27 20.31 -43.67
C PRO A 1113 -34.49 21.12 -44.96
N GLY A 1114 -35.31 20.62 -45.88
CA GLY A 1114 -35.53 21.28 -47.16
C GLY A 1114 -36.02 20.37 -48.30
N ALA A 1115 -36.28 20.98 -49.45
CA ALA A 1115 -36.70 20.27 -50.65
C ALA A 1115 -35.50 19.87 -51.52
N TYR A 1116 -35.50 18.62 -51.98
CA TYR A 1116 -34.52 18.02 -52.87
C TYR A 1116 -35.21 17.37 -54.07
N MET A 1117 -34.44 17.04 -55.11
CA MET A 1117 -34.93 16.27 -56.26
C MET A 1117 -34.11 14.98 -56.38
N LEU A 1118 -34.77 13.83 -56.33
CA LEU A 1118 -34.18 12.53 -56.58
C LEU A 1118 -34.33 12.18 -58.05
N GLN A 1119 -33.21 12.12 -58.78
CA GLN A 1119 -33.14 11.67 -60.16
C GLN A 1119 -32.76 10.20 -60.21
N ILE A 1120 -33.50 9.39 -60.96
CA ILE A 1120 -33.31 7.95 -61.02
C ILE A 1120 -33.07 7.59 -62.47
N ARG A 1121 -31.84 7.19 -62.80
CA ARG A 1121 -31.42 6.80 -64.15
C ARG A 1121 -31.28 5.28 -64.21
N GLU A 1122 -32.19 4.65 -64.92
CA GLU A 1122 -32.17 3.21 -65.13
C GLU A 1122 -31.22 2.83 -66.28
N ALA A 1123 -30.66 1.62 -66.25
CA ALA A 1123 -29.64 1.15 -67.21
C ALA A 1123 -30.04 1.29 -68.70
N HIS A 1124 -31.33 1.20 -69.02
CA HIS A 1124 -31.87 1.39 -70.38
C HIS A 1124 -32.01 2.87 -70.82
N GLY A 1125 -31.61 3.83 -69.99
CA GLY A 1125 -31.53 5.26 -70.32
C GLY A 1125 -32.72 6.12 -69.91
N SER A 1126 -33.80 5.52 -69.38
CA SER A 1126 -34.91 6.27 -68.80
C SER A 1126 -34.48 7.03 -67.54
N VAL A 1127 -34.99 8.25 -67.35
CA VAL A 1127 -34.73 9.08 -66.17
C VAL A 1127 -36.06 9.52 -65.56
N SER A 1128 -36.27 9.14 -64.31
CA SER A 1128 -37.39 9.62 -63.47
C SER A 1128 -36.87 10.68 -62.50
N THR A 1129 -37.71 11.65 -62.12
CA THR A 1129 -37.30 12.68 -61.14
C THR A 1129 -38.44 12.94 -60.17
N LEU A 1130 -38.18 12.73 -58.87
CA LEU A 1130 -39.17 12.89 -57.80
C LEU A 1130 -38.71 13.97 -56.82
N LYS A 1131 -39.67 14.73 -56.29
CA LYS A 1131 -39.39 15.71 -55.23
C LYS A 1131 -39.32 14.98 -53.89
N VAL A 1132 -38.25 15.20 -53.14
CA VAL A 1132 -38.04 14.70 -51.77
C VAL A 1132 -38.10 15.89 -50.82
N ILE A 1133 -38.81 15.78 -49.71
CA ILE A 1133 -38.84 16.76 -48.64
C ILE A 1133 -38.11 16.13 -47.44
N ARG A 1134 -37.02 16.75 -46.97
CA ARG A 1134 -36.35 16.42 -45.71
C ARG A 1134 -36.96 17.28 -44.62
N GLU A 1135 -37.46 16.64 -43.56
CA GLU A 1135 -37.96 17.33 -42.37
C GLU A 1135 -36.86 18.06 -41.61
#